data_AF-A0A9D6MJA1-F1
#
_entry.id   AF-A0A9D6MJA1-F1
#
_cell.length_a   1.000
_cell.length_b   1.000
_cell.length_c   1.000
_cell.angle_alpha   90.00
_cell.angle_beta   90.00
_cell.angle_gamma   90.00
#
_symmetry.space_group_name_H-M   'P 1'
#
loop_
_entity.id
_entity.type
_entity.pdbx_description
1 polymer ?
#
loop_
_entity_poly.entity_id
_entity_poly.type
_entity_poly.pdbx_seq_one_letter_code
_entity_poly.pdbx_strand_id
1 'polypeptide(L)'
;MRNPRQIALLAAVLLAVPESRARAEALFASPPHFLTLRDREQIVFFINEPVVGALASRSAADTVDVVVPRAIVDPTLRGTTFRGDESGVGAGTRVALAPGMRGNAAIRITTSAEPGGVHAYSEDDPPRLIVDLLVAAVQPTPARTAMPAARARATAASVARSPRPTRSPAPTAALPTPRPTASAHVPSPVPTAEGHLGTLRSTLVLAAAPDAPAAEMFPCAWQRVGGVAFCAPDPDAYAGNNEFASLANALAKNADAAALPPASASDEPAALYLAADRELVIRAASGRLLPAIDLYRRAVRRAPGFFDAPRARLNVALAYRTLGFDAELQSVARAAGTDPTRAVLDALVGDLAREHGATDRARDAYARAAGDGGAGACLAARGRAALLLASDPPGDASAEVMRLPNLCPAALLADPETIRVQARQELASGDPRRARAMLEGLRRAPGSGQEGIVLEDVATAAIAVGEQATARDAYTQLASGRFGARLATRGTLGLARLDAAGGDVDAGFRRLGTLAPEAGFDERRRFARDALAHALTRGAAAEAVAIVVEQGLAPSALTPEEQILLARSYRSVGLTVEAEALLRRLGEALGTSAPDALWEERGNAALASAAAPQALAVADDWLRTRGTAAPAAALALRARALATLGQSTVAAQSVSEAAATLDPVAARALRLDVAAQVRVADPALAARLVRAALADDRAPALAAREAAAALRTLAEAAEASGEDAAALAAYSELTSRYPDQPSAAGATYRMARLRAGDGGRAALAAYADVARSRDALERRVGTAAQDYETIVRPFENRREEP
;
A
#
# COMPACT_ATOMS: atom_id res chain seq x y z
N MET A 1 -36.61 -21.78 -12.89
CA MET A 1 -35.74 -22.59 -12.02
C MET A 1 -34.63 -21.66 -11.52
N ARG A 2 -34.57 -21.38 -10.21
CA ARG A 2 -33.57 -20.43 -9.66
C ARG A 2 -32.19 -21.10 -9.63
N ASN A 3 -31.18 -20.35 -10.05
CA ASN A 3 -29.80 -20.82 -10.25
C ASN A 3 -29.18 -21.15 -8.87
N PRO A 4 -28.60 -22.36 -8.65
CA PRO A 4 -28.01 -22.75 -7.37
C PRO A 4 -26.90 -21.79 -6.88
N ARG A 5 -26.27 -21.02 -7.80
CA ARG A 5 -25.31 -19.96 -7.45
C ARG A 5 -25.94 -18.78 -6.69
N GLN A 6 -27.23 -18.47 -6.91
CA GLN A 6 -27.93 -17.39 -6.19
C GLN A 6 -28.24 -17.75 -4.73
N ILE A 7 -28.38 -19.05 -4.41
CA ILE A 7 -28.64 -19.52 -3.04
C ILE A 7 -27.34 -19.52 -2.22
N ALA A 8 -26.21 -19.89 -2.84
CA ALA A 8 -24.90 -19.82 -2.18
C ALA A 8 -24.48 -18.37 -1.83
N LEU A 9 -24.85 -17.39 -2.65
CA LEU A 9 -24.51 -15.98 -2.45
C LEU A 9 -25.28 -15.33 -1.29
N LEU A 10 -26.53 -15.73 -1.06
CA LEU A 10 -27.38 -15.21 0.02
C LEU A 10 -26.96 -15.75 1.40
N ALA A 11 -26.37 -16.94 1.46
CA ALA A 11 -25.86 -17.53 2.70
C ALA A 11 -24.56 -16.87 3.20
N ALA A 12 -23.72 -16.35 2.30
CA ALA A 12 -22.45 -15.73 2.66
C ALA A 12 -22.60 -14.32 3.28
N VAL A 13 -23.69 -13.61 2.98
CA VAL A 13 -23.92 -12.21 3.41
C VAL A 13 -24.48 -12.11 4.84
N LEU A 14 -25.04 -13.19 5.38
CA LEU A 14 -25.67 -13.20 6.72
C LEU A 14 -24.70 -13.51 7.88
N LEU A 15 -23.42 -13.82 7.61
CA LEU A 15 -22.44 -14.25 8.63
C LEU A 15 -21.44 -13.16 9.06
N ALA A 16 -21.58 -11.92 8.61
CA ALA A 16 -20.64 -10.84 8.92
C ALA A 16 -21.29 -9.72 9.75
N VAL A 17 -21.37 -9.93 11.08
CA VAL A 17 -21.57 -8.86 12.06
C VAL A 17 -20.39 -8.93 13.06
N PRO A 18 -19.66 -7.83 13.32
CA PRO A 18 -18.56 -7.84 14.28
C PRO A 18 -19.09 -7.65 15.70
N GLU A 19 -18.69 -8.55 16.61
CA GLU A 19 -18.88 -8.37 18.05
C GLU A 19 -17.85 -7.38 18.64
N SER A 20 -18.33 -6.67 19.65
CA SER A 20 -17.74 -5.57 20.39
C SER A 20 -16.43 -5.89 21.15
N ARG A 21 -15.51 -4.91 21.09
CA ARG A 21 -14.32 -4.63 21.93
C ARG A 21 -14.10 -5.55 23.15
N ALA A 22 -13.19 -6.52 23.02
CA ALA A 22 -12.56 -7.24 24.12
C ALA A 22 -11.24 -6.55 24.52
N ARG A 23 -10.91 -6.59 25.82
CA ARG A 23 -9.56 -6.26 26.33
C ARG A 23 -8.54 -7.15 25.62
N ALA A 24 -7.39 -6.60 25.23
CA ALA A 24 -6.37 -7.34 24.52
C ALA A 24 -5.98 -8.60 25.30
N GLU A 25 -5.86 -9.72 24.58
CA GLU A 25 -5.45 -11.01 25.13
C GLU A 25 -3.94 -11.14 24.97
N ALA A 26 -3.28 -11.80 25.93
CA ALA A 26 -1.84 -12.02 25.87
C ALA A 26 -1.52 -12.89 24.63
N LEU A 27 -0.57 -12.48 23.80
CA LEU A 27 -0.25 -13.07 22.52
C LEU A 27 1.22 -13.51 22.52
N PHE A 28 1.43 -14.80 22.32
CA PHE A 28 2.75 -15.35 22.01
C PHE A 28 3.04 -15.11 20.53
N ALA A 29 3.71 -14.00 20.21
CA ALA A 29 4.02 -13.57 18.84
C ALA A 29 5.50 -13.76 18.43
N SER A 30 6.34 -14.24 19.34
CA SER A 30 7.77 -14.47 19.09
C SER A 30 8.23 -15.87 19.49
N PRO A 31 9.23 -16.45 18.81
CA PRO A 31 9.88 -17.69 19.25
C PRO A 31 10.43 -17.58 20.69
N PRO A 32 10.46 -18.69 21.45
CA PRO A 32 11.11 -18.71 22.76
C PRO A 32 12.62 -18.52 22.66
N HIS A 33 13.19 -17.84 23.65
CA HIS A 33 14.63 -17.72 23.84
C HIS A 33 15.12 -18.65 24.94
N PHE A 34 16.21 -19.36 24.68
CA PHE A 34 16.80 -20.32 25.60
C PHE A 34 18.05 -19.72 26.23
N LEU A 35 18.10 -19.71 27.56
CA LEU A 35 19.22 -19.20 28.35
C LEU A 35 19.72 -20.30 29.28
N THR A 36 20.94 -20.78 29.07
CA THR A 36 21.57 -21.73 29.98
C THR A 36 22.27 -21.00 31.12
N LEU A 37 21.81 -21.21 32.36
CA LEU A 37 22.44 -20.72 33.59
C LEU A 37 23.10 -21.88 34.33
N ARG A 38 23.89 -21.57 35.37
CA ARG A 38 24.69 -22.58 36.11
C ARG A 38 23.82 -23.62 36.82
N ASP A 39 22.66 -23.22 37.32
CA ASP A 39 21.75 -23.98 38.19
C ASP A 39 20.39 -24.29 37.53
N ARG A 40 20.13 -23.74 36.35
CA ARG A 40 18.86 -23.90 35.62
C ARG A 40 18.97 -23.56 34.15
N GLU A 41 18.04 -24.04 33.35
CA GLU A 41 17.76 -23.54 32.00
C GLU A 41 16.52 -22.64 32.05
N GLN A 42 16.60 -21.47 31.44
CA GLN A 42 15.52 -20.50 31.41
C GLN A 42 14.99 -20.34 29.98
N ILE A 43 13.68 -20.51 29.82
CA ILE A 43 12.98 -20.33 28.54
C ILE A 43 12.14 -19.06 28.65
N VAL A 44 12.43 -18.07 27.81
CA VAL A 44 11.79 -16.75 27.83
C VAL A 44 10.89 -16.58 26.62
N PHE A 45 9.62 -16.28 26.86
CA PHE A 45 8.64 -15.93 25.84
C PHE A 45 8.28 -14.45 25.96
N PHE A 46 8.55 -13.67 24.91
CA PHE A 46 8.08 -12.29 24.86
C PHE A 46 6.61 -12.27 24.41
N ILE A 47 5.78 -11.64 25.23
CA ILE A 47 4.33 -11.54 25.05
C ILE A 47 3.94 -10.05 25.03
N ASN A 48 2.81 -9.71 24.42
CA ASN A 48 2.34 -8.32 24.35
C ASN A 48 1.79 -7.80 25.69
N GLU A 49 1.35 -8.68 26.59
CA GLU A 49 0.79 -8.35 27.91
C GLU A 49 1.22 -9.39 28.95
N PRO A 50 1.46 -9.00 30.21
CA PRO A 50 1.86 -9.93 31.26
C PRO A 50 0.73 -10.91 31.56
N VAL A 51 1.12 -12.16 31.85
CA VAL A 51 0.16 -13.25 32.10
C VAL A 51 0.12 -13.59 33.58
N VAL A 52 -1.10 -13.69 34.13
CA VAL A 52 -1.30 -14.09 35.53
C VAL A 52 -1.79 -15.54 35.58
N GLY A 53 -1.10 -16.36 36.37
CA GLY A 53 -1.53 -17.73 36.65
C GLY A 53 -1.09 -18.76 35.60
N ALA A 54 0.09 -18.60 35.00
CA ALA A 54 0.71 -19.69 34.24
C ALA A 54 0.94 -20.90 35.16
N LEU A 55 0.43 -22.07 34.77
CA LEU A 55 0.52 -23.29 35.56
C LEU A 55 1.40 -24.30 34.84
N ALA A 56 2.55 -24.62 35.43
CA ALA A 56 3.40 -25.70 34.97
C ALA A 56 2.99 -27.02 35.65
N SER A 57 2.77 -28.06 34.86
CA SER A 57 2.58 -29.42 35.34
C SER A 57 3.51 -30.38 34.61
N ARG A 58 3.94 -31.43 35.30
CA ARG A 58 4.75 -32.49 34.69
C ARG A 58 3.82 -33.56 34.13
N SER A 59 3.95 -33.87 32.83
CA SER A 59 3.14 -34.88 32.16
C SER A 59 3.90 -36.18 31.88
N ALA A 60 5.23 -36.13 31.79
CA ALA A 60 6.13 -37.30 31.77
C ALA A 60 7.46 -36.95 32.46
N ALA A 61 8.35 -37.93 32.66
CA ALA A 61 9.65 -37.70 33.32
C ALA A 61 10.48 -36.61 32.63
N ASP A 62 10.39 -36.52 31.31
CA ASP A 62 11.12 -35.59 30.43
C ASP A 62 10.21 -34.50 29.83
N THR A 63 8.94 -34.44 30.23
CA THR A 63 7.94 -33.56 29.59
C THR A 63 7.18 -32.73 30.61
N VAL A 64 7.15 -31.43 30.35
CA VAL A 64 6.51 -30.38 31.14
C VAL A 64 5.47 -29.69 30.26
N ASP A 65 4.23 -29.59 30.71
CA ASP A 65 3.19 -28.82 30.06
C ASP A 65 2.92 -27.55 30.89
N VAL A 66 3.03 -26.37 30.27
CA VAL A 66 2.68 -25.08 30.87
C VAL A 66 1.41 -24.55 30.22
N VAL A 67 0.36 -24.37 31.01
CA VAL A 67 -0.91 -23.77 30.57
C VAL A 67 -0.93 -22.30 30.98
N VAL A 68 -1.14 -21.42 30.01
CA VAL A 68 -1.16 -19.97 30.21
C VAL A 68 -2.58 -19.46 29.99
N PRO A 69 -3.29 -19.06 31.06
CA PRO A 69 -4.68 -18.62 30.94
C PRO A 69 -4.83 -17.36 30.09
N ARG A 70 -5.90 -17.29 29.30
CA ARG A 70 -6.26 -16.09 28.51
C ARG A 70 -5.13 -15.60 27.60
N ALA A 71 -4.39 -16.55 27.05
CA ALA A 71 -3.31 -16.27 26.11
C ALA A 71 -3.56 -17.00 24.79
N ILE A 72 -3.29 -16.32 23.69
CA ILE A 72 -3.37 -16.85 22.34
C ILE A 72 -1.95 -17.16 21.87
N VAL A 73 -1.78 -18.30 21.21
CA VAL A 73 -0.57 -18.59 20.43
C VAL A 73 -0.76 -18.05 19.03
N ASP A 74 0.15 -17.20 18.57
CA ASP A 74 0.15 -16.71 17.19
C ASP A 74 0.14 -17.90 16.22
N PRO A 75 -0.71 -17.90 15.17
CA PRO A 75 -0.79 -19.00 14.22
C PRO A 75 0.55 -19.45 13.64
N THR A 76 1.54 -18.56 13.49
CA THR A 76 2.88 -18.86 12.97
C THR A 76 3.73 -19.70 13.93
N LEU A 77 3.45 -19.65 15.24
CA LEU A 77 4.16 -20.44 16.24
C LEU A 77 3.46 -21.78 16.56
N ARG A 78 2.20 -21.94 16.15
CA ARG A 78 1.40 -23.15 16.46
C ARG A 78 1.99 -24.39 15.79
N GLY A 79 2.28 -25.41 16.58
CA GLY A 79 2.83 -26.68 16.09
C GLY A 79 4.31 -26.61 15.69
N THR A 80 4.93 -25.42 15.74
CA THR A 80 6.37 -25.27 15.56
C THR A 80 7.10 -25.74 16.81
N THR A 81 8.13 -26.57 16.63
CA THR A 81 9.00 -27.04 17.72
C THR A 81 10.31 -26.28 17.69
N PHE A 82 10.56 -25.47 18.71
CA PHE A 82 11.78 -24.71 18.92
C PHE A 82 12.79 -25.53 19.71
N ARG A 83 14.07 -25.44 19.39
CA ARG A 83 15.14 -26.22 20.04
C ARG A 83 16.07 -25.28 20.81
N GLY A 84 16.33 -25.63 22.07
CA GLY A 84 17.38 -25.02 22.88
C GLY A 84 18.77 -25.49 22.48
N ASP A 85 19.78 -24.81 23.02
CA ASP A 85 21.19 -25.12 22.74
C ASP A 85 21.56 -26.52 23.27
N GLU A 86 22.43 -27.23 22.54
CA GLU A 86 22.90 -28.57 22.91
C GLU A 86 23.96 -28.53 24.03
N SER A 87 24.48 -27.36 24.39
CA SER A 87 25.56 -27.22 25.39
C SER A 87 25.11 -27.03 26.85
N GLY A 88 23.81 -26.99 27.14
CA GLY A 88 23.27 -26.72 28.48
C GLY A 88 22.89 -27.95 29.31
N VAL A 89 22.51 -27.75 30.58
CA VAL A 89 22.11 -28.85 31.50
C VAL A 89 20.82 -29.55 31.03
N GLY A 90 20.04 -28.91 30.15
CA GLY A 90 18.93 -29.50 29.40
C GLY A 90 19.26 -29.78 27.93
N ALA A 91 20.51 -30.14 27.58
CA ALA A 91 20.94 -30.43 26.21
C ALA A 91 19.87 -31.17 25.39
N GLY A 92 19.23 -30.52 24.42
CA GLY A 92 18.11 -31.09 23.67
C GLY A 92 16.70 -30.69 24.15
N THR A 93 16.56 -29.63 24.94
CA THR A 93 15.27 -29.00 25.26
C THR A 93 14.52 -28.60 23.98
N ARG A 94 13.25 -28.97 23.89
CA ARG A 94 12.34 -28.68 22.79
C ARG A 94 11.08 -28.04 23.32
N VAL A 95 10.62 -26.97 22.69
CA VAL A 95 9.43 -26.22 23.08
C VAL A 95 8.46 -26.21 21.92
N ALA A 96 7.21 -26.61 22.15
CA ALA A 96 6.13 -26.51 21.18
C ALA A 96 4.97 -25.70 21.78
N LEU A 97 4.45 -24.74 21.02
CA LEU A 97 3.28 -23.96 21.42
C LEU A 97 2.04 -24.46 20.68
N ALA A 98 0.93 -24.57 21.40
CA ALA A 98 -0.35 -25.00 20.87
C ALA A 98 -1.51 -24.19 21.49
N PRO A 99 -2.64 -24.05 20.78
CA PRO A 99 -3.87 -23.57 21.39
C PRO A 99 -4.33 -24.54 22.48
N GLY A 100 -4.56 -24.04 23.68
CA GLY A 100 -5.17 -24.77 24.78
C GLY A 100 -6.70 -24.66 24.78
N MET A 101 -7.35 -25.43 25.65
CA MET A 101 -8.81 -25.33 25.83
C MET A 101 -9.21 -23.95 26.39
N ARG A 102 -10.38 -23.44 25.97
CA ARG A 102 -11.02 -22.23 26.52
C ARG A 102 -10.20 -20.93 26.37
N GLY A 103 -9.48 -20.77 25.26
CA GLY A 103 -8.71 -19.54 24.99
C GLY A 103 -7.42 -19.43 25.81
N ASN A 104 -6.85 -20.57 26.21
CA ASN A 104 -5.55 -20.63 26.85
C ASN A 104 -4.46 -20.96 25.83
N ALA A 105 -3.20 -20.67 26.14
CA ALA A 105 -2.07 -21.22 25.41
C ALA A 105 -1.53 -22.45 26.17
N ALA A 106 -1.10 -23.46 25.42
CA ALA A 106 -0.42 -24.63 25.95
C ALA A 106 1.02 -24.64 25.40
N ILE A 107 1.99 -24.71 26.31
CA ILE A 107 3.41 -24.79 25.99
C ILE A 107 3.90 -26.14 26.44
N ARG A 108 4.31 -26.99 25.51
CA ARG A 108 4.92 -28.29 25.80
C ARG A 108 6.43 -28.18 25.72
N ILE A 109 7.11 -28.58 26.79
CA ILE A 109 8.55 -28.54 26.91
C ILE A 109 9.03 -29.98 27.11
N THR A 110 9.87 -30.47 26.22
CA THR A 110 10.50 -31.80 26.31
C THR A 110 11.99 -31.62 26.49
N THR A 111 12.56 -32.20 27.54
CA THR A 111 14.00 -32.11 27.88
C THR A 111 14.67 -33.46 27.64
N SER A 112 16.01 -33.51 27.59
CA SER A 112 16.74 -34.80 27.49
C SER A 112 16.94 -35.51 28.84
N ALA A 113 16.80 -34.76 29.94
CA ALA A 113 16.90 -35.24 31.30
C ALA A 113 15.76 -34.68 32.14
N GLU A 114 15.33 -35.42 33.16
CA GLU A 114 14.25 -35.01 34.05
C GLU A 114 14.63 -33.72 34.82
N PRO A 115 13.88 -32.61 34.68
CA PRO A 115 14.16 -31.39 35.42
C PRO A 115 13.87 -31.59 36.90
N GLY A 116 14.76 -31.13 37.79
CA GLY A 116 14.60 -31.20 39.24
C GLY A 116 13.43 -30.37 39.78
N GLY A 117 13.00 -29.36 39.03
CA GLY A 117 11.85 -28.51 39.33
C GLY A 117 11.50 -27.61 38.13
N VAL A 118 10.28 -27.10 38.11
CA VAL A 118 9.82 -26.17 37.07
C VAL A 118 9.10 -24.99 37.72
N HIS A 119 9.46 -23.78 37.34
CA HIS A 119 8.78 -22.56 37.75
C HIS A 119 8.40 -21.72 36.53
N ALA A 120 7.10 -21.42 36.38
CA ALA A 120 6.61 -20.52 35.35
C ALA A 120 6.10 -19.23 36.02
N TYR A 121 6.61 -18.07 35.60
CA TYR A 121 6.21 -16.77 36.15
C TYR A 121 6.30 -15.68 35.08
N SER A 122 5.50 -14.62 35.24
CA SER A 122 5.50 -13.48 34.33
C SER A 122 6.28 -12.31 34.92
N GLU A 123 6.94 -11.53 34.06
CA GLU A 123 7.50 -10.21 34.39
C GLU A 123 6.83 -9.15 33.51
N ASP A 124 6.73 -7.92 34.01
CA ASP A 124 5.85 -6.89 33.43
C ASP A 124 6.56 -5.87 32.50
N ASP A 125 7.90 -5.77 32.53
CA ASP A 125 8.65 -4.74 31.77
C ASP A 125 10.01 -5.26 31.21
N PRO A 126 10.08 -5.67 29.92
CA PRO A 126 8.95 -5.91 29.01
C PRO A 126 8.12 -7.13 29.46
N PRO A 127 6.82 -7.21 29.07
CA PRO A 127 5.99 -8.37 29.38
C PRO A 127 6.60 -9.66 28.82
N ARG A 128 6.91 -10.60 29.71
CA ARG A 128 7.47 -11.91 29.34
C ARG A 128 6.97 -13.00 30.26
N LEU A 129 6.73 -14.17 29.70
CA LEU A 129 6.60 -15.41 30.46
C LEU A 129 7.96 -16.08 30.53
N ILE A 130 8.42 -16.38 31.73
CA ILE A 130 9.67 -17.07 32.01
C ILE A 130 9.34 -18.45 32.56
N VAL A 131 9.96 -19.48 31.98
CA VAL A 131 9.91 -20.86 32.48
C VAL A 131 11.31 -21.30 32.87
N ASP A 132 11.56 -21.43 34.16
CA ASP A 132 12.79 -21.94 34.72
C ASP A 132 12.70 -23.46 34.89
N LEU A 133 13.64 -24.19 34.30
CA LEU A 133 13.88 -25.62 34.45
C LEU A 133 15.08 -25.84 35.38
N LEU A 134 14.83 -26.22 36.64
CA LEU A 134 15.87 -26.40 37.63
C LEU A 134 16.62 -27.72 37.43
N VAL A 135 17.94 -27.70 37.65
CA VAL A 135 18.76 -28.92 37.62
C VAL A 135 18.44 -29.78 38.84
N ALA A 136 18.18 -31.07 38.64
CA ALA A 136 18.04 -32.01 39.76
C ALA A 136 19.34 -32.00 40.58
N ALA A 137 19.26 -31.56 41.83
CA ALA A 137 20.38 -31.64 42.75
C ALA A 137 20.82 -33.11 42.80
N VAL A 138 22.06 -33.39 42.40
CA VAL A 138 22.67 -34.72 42.56
C VAL A 138 22.56 -35.02 44.05
N GLN A 139 21.65 -35.91 44.45
CA GLN A 139 21.56 -36.33 45.83
C GLN A 139 22.90 -36.99 46.18
N PRO A 140 23.68 -36.46 47.14
CA PRO A 140 24.83 -37.20 47.64
C PRO A 140 24.30 -38.50 48.25
N THR A 141 24.83 -39.62 47.80
CA THR A 141 24.53 -40.96 48.31
C THR A 141 24.55 -40.92 49.84
N PRO A 142 23.46 -41.27 50.54
CA PRO A 142 23.38 -41.05 51.98
C PRO A 142 24.38 -41.98 52.71
N ALA A 143 25.37 -41.37 53.36
CA ALA A 143 26.13 -42.04 54.40
C ALA A 143 25.18 -42.33 55.57
N ARG A 144 25.20 -43.60 55.97
CA ARG A 144 24.35 -44.18 56.99
C ARG A 144 24.59 -43.51 58.36
N THR A 145 23.51 -43.42 59.13
CA THR A 145 23.39 -43.45 60.61
C THR A 145 23.02 -42.15 61.37
N ALA A 146 22.00 -42.35 62.23
CA ALA A 146 21.64 -41.68 63.48
C ALA A 146 20.69 -40.44 63.47
N MET A 147 19.40 -40.75 63.62
CA MET A 147 18.42 -40.03 64.47
C MET A 147 18.86 -40.04 65.96
N PRO A 148 18.23 -39.30 66.92
CA PRO A 148 17.07 -38.39 66.83
C PRO A 148 17.17 -37.06 67.64
N ALA A 149 16.21 -36.14 67.50
CA ALA A 149 15.34 -35.66 68.59
C ALA A 149 14.34 -34.58 68.13
N ALA A 150 13.13 -34.65 68.69
CA ALA A 150 11.92 -33.91 68.34
C ALA A 150 11.68 -32.64 69.19
N ARG A 151 10.87 -31.69 68.67
CA ARG A 151 9.93 -30.75 69.36
C ARG A 151 9.57 -29.60 68.39
N ALA A 152 8.46 -28.88 68.47
CA ALA A 152 7.09 -29.11 68.94
C ALA A 152 6.23 -27.99 68.30
N ARG A 153 4.91 -28.24 68.24
CA ARG A 153 3.80 -27.35 67.83
C ARG A 153 3.87 -25.90 68.35
N ALA A 154 3.31 -24.97 67.58
CA ALA A 154 2.31 -24.01 68.08
C ALA A 154 1.44 -23.44 66.94
N THR A 155 0.18 -23.24 67.28
CA THR A 155 -0.99 -22.87 66.46
C THR A 155 -1.37 -21.40 66.62
N ALA A 156 -2.03 -20.85 65.59
CA ALA A 156 -3.07 -19.81 65.60
C ALA A 156 -2.71 -18.35 65.94
N ALA A 157 -3.10 -17.41 65.05
CA ALA A 157 -4.26 -16.53 65.31
C ALA A 157 -4.57 -15.64 64.10
N SER A 158 -5.87 -15.56 63.80
CA SER A 158 -6.53 -14.66 62.86
C SER A 158 -6.75 -13.29 63.51
N VAL A 159 -6.44 -12.20 62.80
CA VAL A 159 -7.01 -10.86 63.07
C VAL A 159 -7.26 -10.15 61.74
N ALA A 160 -8.54 -9.91 61.47
CA ALA A 160 -9.06 -9.07 60.40
C ALA A 160 -8.87 -7.58 60.72
N ARG A 161 -8.60 -6.76 59.69
CA ARG A 161 -9.02 -5.34 59.65
C ARG A 161 -8.95 -4.80 58.21
N SER A 162 -10.13 -4.48 57.67
CA SER A 162 -10.30 -3.65 56.47
C SER A 162 -9.88 -2.20 56.73
N PRO A 163 -9.54 -1.46 55.65
CA PRO A 163 -10.05 -0.10 55.53
C PRO A 163 -10.77 0.18 54.20
N ARG A 164 -11.63 1.18 54.33
CA ARG A 164 -12.68 1.72 53.46
C ARG A 164 -12.08 2.52 52.27
N PRO A 165 -12.79 2.63 51.12
CA PRO A 165 -12.27 3.30 49.93
C PRO A 165 -12.47 4.83 50.00
N THR A 166 -11.47 5.57 49.52
CA THR A 166 -11.51 7.02 49.29
C THR A 166 -11.98 7.33 47.86
N ARG A 167 -12.84 8.34 47.76
CA ARG A 167 -13.51 8.85 46.55
C ARG A 167 -12.55 9.50 45.56
N SER A 168 -12.76 9.24 44.27
CA SER A 168 -12.29 10.06 43.15
C SER A 168 -13.09 11.37 43.03
N PRO A 169 -12.47 12.49 42.63
CA PRO A 169 -13.17 13.62 42.03
C PRO A 169 -13.23 13.53 40.50
N ALA A 170 -14.34 14.01 39.95
CA ALA A 170 -14.65 14.10 38.52
C ALA A 170 -13.86 15.23 37.82
N PRO A 171 -13.62 15.13 36.49
CA PRO A 171 -13.01 16.20 35.72
C PRO A 171 -14.03 17.26 35.29
N THR A 172 -13.67 18.52 35.47
CA THR A 172 -14.38 19.71 35.01
C THR A 172 -14.10 19.95 33.52
N ALA A 173 -15.15 20.17 32.75
CA ALA A 173 -15.11 20.56 31.34
C ALA A 173 -14.64 22.02 31.17
N ALA A 174 -13.75 22.26 30.19
CA ALA A 174 -13.40 23.60 29.72
C ALA A 174 -13.70 23.72 28.21
N LEU A 175 -14.28 24.86 27.85
CA LEU A 175 -14.78 25.29 26.54
C LEU A 175 -13.65 25.58 25.53
N PRO A 176 -13.96 25.60 24.21
CA PRO A 176 -12.97 25.67 23.12
C PRO A 176 -12.48 27.10 22.84
N THR A 177 -11.18 27.23 22.56
CA THR A 177 -10.56 28.44 22.01
C THR A 177 -10.55 28.46 20.48
N PRO A 178 -10.59 29.65 19.85
CA PRO A 178 -10.85 29.81 18.42
C PRO A 178 -9.62 29.60 17.51
N ARG A 179 -9.96 29.20 16.28
CA ARG A 179 -9.13 28.92 15.10
C ARG A 179 -8.46 30.20 14.56
N PRO A 180 -7.14 30.23 14.30
CA PRO A 180 -6.55 31.31 13.50
C PRO A 180 -6.77 31.07 12.00
N THR A 181 -7.16 32.17 11.35
CA THR A 181 -7.45 32.34 9.93
C THR A 181 -6.19 32.30 9.07
N ALA A 182 -6.34 31.68 7.88
CA ALA A 182 -5.33 31.63 6.84
C ALA A 182 -4.99 33.03 6.30
N SER A 183 -3.69 33.32 6.15
CA SER A 183 -3.20 34.48 5.42
C SER A 183 -2.79 34.09 4.00
N ALA A 184 -3.22 34.93 3.06
CA ALA A 184 -3.10 34.78 1.62
C ALA A 184 -1.65 34.81 1.13
N HIS A 185 -1.36 33.96 0.14
CA HIS A 185 -0.14 33.96 -0.66
C HIS A 185 -0.12 35.13 -1.64
N VAL A 186 0.99 35.87 -1.65
CA VAL A 186 1.33 36.86 -2.69
C VAL A 186 2.39 36.22 -3.60
N PRO A 187 2.21 36.19 -4.94
CA PRO A 187 3.22 35.67 -5.84
C PRO A 187 4.33 36.70 -6.09
N SER A 188 5.59 36.25 -6.05
CA SER A 188 6.75 37.02 -6.51
C SER A 188 7.30 36.46 -7.83
N PRO A 189 7.87 37.32 -8.69
CA PRO A 189 7.99 37.08 -10.13
C PRO A 189 9.17 36.20 -10.53
N VAL A 190 8.98 35.53 -11.67
CA VAL A 190 9.96 34.73 -12.41
C VAL A 190 10.94 35.66 -13.14
N PRO A 191 12.27 35.46 -13.03
CA PRO A 191 13.21 36.00 -14.00
C PRO A 191 13.54 34.95 -15.07
N THR A 192 13.22 35.28 -16.31
CA THR A 192 13.78 34.71 -17.54
C THR A 192 15.19 35.26 -17.77
N ALA A 193 16.17 34.41 -18.06
CA ALA A 193 17.30 34.76 -18.92
C ALA A 193 18.01 33.51 -19.46
N GLU A 194 18.23 33.55 -20.77
CA GLU A 194 18.84 32.54 -21.61
C GLU A 194 20.37 32.47 -21.45
N GLY A 195 20.90 31.27 -21.72
CA GLY A 195 22.12 31.03 -22.51
C GLY A 195 23.48 31.40 -21.91
N HIS A 196 24.29 30.37 -21.59
CA HIS A 196 25.68 30.27 -22.05
C HIS A 196 26.20 28.82 -21.88
N LEU A 197 26.56 28.21 -23.01
CA LEU A 197 27.37 26.99 -23.10
C LEU A 197 28.80 27.33 -22.70
N GLY A 198 29.31 26.69 -21.64
CA GLY A 198 30.69 26.85 -21.18
C GLY A 198 31.14 25.69 -20.30
N THR A 199 31.96 24.83 -20.88
CA THR A 199 32.65 23.68 -20.29
C THR A 199 33.41 24.07 -19.02
N LEU A 200 33.03 23.58 -17.83
CA LEU A 200 33.88 23.67 -16.64
C LEU A 200 33.84 22.39 -15.79
N ARG A 201 35.05 21.88 -15.54
CA ARG A 201 35.42 20.80 -14.62
C ARG A 201 34.91 21.10 -13.21
N SER A 202 34.35 20.08 -12.57
CA SER A 202 33.96 20.10 -11.15
C SER A 202 35.19 20.22 -10.24
N THR A 203 35.34 21.37 -9.61
CA THR A 203 36.10 21.56 -8.36
C THR A 203 35.20 22.34 -7.41
N LEU A 204 34.56 21.62 -6.48
CA LEU A 204 33.90 22.21 -5.31
C LEU A 204 34.98 22.45 -4.26
N VAL A 205 35.42 23.71 -4.14
CA VAL A 205 36.13 24.22 -2.96
C VAL A 205 35.09 24.96 -2.12
N LEU A 206 34.63 24.36 -1.03
CA LEU A 206 33.84 25.06 -0.01
C LEU A 206 34.81 25.81 0.91
N ALA A 207 34.67 27.13 0.96
CA ALA A 207 35.26 27.96 2.01
C ALA A 207 34.44 27.76 3.29
N ALA A 208 35.06 27.19 4.32
CA ALA A 208 34.48 27.04 5.65
C ALA A 208 34.42 28.40 6.36
N ALA A 209 33.27 28.74 6.94
CA ALA A 209 33.17 29.84 7.89
C ALA A 209 33.73 29.35 9.25
N PRO A 210 34.69 30.07 9.87
CA PRO A 210 35.13 29.77 11.22
C PRO A 210 34.19 30.41 12.25
N ASP A 211 34.15 29.86 13.47
CA ASP A 211 33.61 30.48 14.69
C ASP A 211 32.15 30.22 15.08
N ALA A 212 31.73 28.94 15.07
CA ALA A 212 30.80 28.44 16.08
C ALA A 212 31.57 27.54 17.07
N PRO A 213 31.47 27.72 18.40
CA PRO A 213 32.12 26.84 19.36
C PRO A 213 31.51 25.45 19.21
N ALA A 214 32.25 24.53 18.59
CA ALA A 214 31.90 23.13 18.53
C ALA A 214 31.83 22.62 19.97
N ALA A 215 30.63 22.31 20.46
CA ALA A 215 30.50 21.48 21.66
C ALA A 215 31.43 20.27 21.46
N GLU A 216 32.36 20.05 22.38
CA GLU A 216 33.35 18.98 22.29
C GLU A 216 32.62 17.67 22.01
N MET A 217 32.71 17.26 20.74
CA MET A 217 32.01 16.10 20.25
C MET A 217 32.63 14.89 20.94
N PHE A 218 31.80 14.03 21.53
CA PHE A 218 32.24 12.74 22.01
C PHE A 218 33.09 12.07 20.91
N PRO A 219 34.42 11.87 21.11
CA PRO A 219 35.31 11.48 20.03
C PRO A 219 35.02 10.03 19.67
N CYS A 220 34.25 9.87 18.60
CA CYS A 220 33.81 8.59 18.08
C CYS A 220 34.22 8.50 16.62
N ALA A 221 35.16 7.59 16.32
CA ALA A 221 35.44 7.22 14.94
C ALA A 221 34.32 6.28 14.45
N TRP A 222 33.26 6.87 13.90
CA TRP A 222 32.10 6.13 13.41
C TRP A 222 32.45 5.34 12.16
N GLN A 223 32.13 4.04 12.15
CA GLN A 223 32.35 3.16 11.01
C GLN A 223 31.32 2.03 10.96
N ARG A 224 31.34 1.22 9.90
CA ARG A 224 30.53 0.00 9.79
C ARG A 224 31.41 -1.24 9.68
N VAL A 225 31.11 -2.23 10.52
CA VAL A 225 31.77 -3.54 10.56
C VAL A 225 30.70 -4.59 10.32
N GLY A 226 30.81 -5.37 9.24
CA GLY A 226 29.76 -6.34 8.86
C GLY A 226 28.35 -5.74 8.74
N GLY A 227 28.24 -4.46 8.35
CA GLY A 227 26.96 -3.71 8.30
C GLY A 227 26.52 -3.06 9.61
N VAL A 228 27.12 -3.44 10.74
CA VAL A 228 26.81 -2.94 12.08
C VAL A 228 27.55 -1.64 12.31
N ALA A 229 26.84 -0.59 12.75
CA ALA A 229 27.47 0.65 13.15
C ALA A 229 28.33 0.42 14.40
N PHE A 230 29.54 0.96 14.40
CA PHE A 230 30.53 0.76 15.43
C PHE A 230 31.29 2.05 15.72
N CYS A 231 31.42 2.37 17.00
CA CYS A 231 32.24 3.46 17.48
C CYS A 231 33.63 2.92 17.85
N ALA A 232 34.62 3.18 17.00
CA ALA A 232 35.96 2.66 17.20
C ALA A 232 36.66 3.32 18.39
N PRO A 233 37.54 2.59 19.10
CA PRO A 233 38.38 3.18 20.14
C PRO A 233 39.37 4.18 19.55
N ASP A 234 39.69 5.23 20.31
CA ASP A 234 40.78 6.16 19.98
C ASP A 234 42.14 5.52 20.33
N PRO A 235 43.01 5.24 19.34
CA PRO A 235 44.30 4.61 19.61
C PRO A 235 45.20 5.41 20.56
N ASP A 236 45.12 6.74 20.54
CA ASP A 236 45.98 7.61 21.34
C ASP A 236 45.62 7.53 22.83
N ALA A 237 44.35 7.29 23.15
CA ALA A 237 43.89 7.04 24.51
C ALA A 237 44.45 5.75 25.13
N TYR A 238 45.00 4.84 24.30
CA TYR A 238 45.60 3.57 24.71
C TYR A 238 47.15 3.57 24.61
N ALA A 239 47.78 4.71 24.28
CA ALA A 239 49.22 4.79 24.01
C ALA A 239 50.13 4.35 25.18
N GLY A 240 49.62 4.31 26.41
CA GLY A 240 50.35 3.83 27.58
C GLY A 240 50.74 2.34 27.55
N ASN A 241 50.16 1.54 26.65
CA ASN A 241 50.51 0.15 26.44
C ASN A 241 50.51 -0.20 24.94
N ASN A 242 51.67 -0.64 24.41
CA ASN A 242 51.85 -0.95 23.00
C ASN A 242 50.89 -2.03 22.47
N GLU A 243 50.54 -3.03 23.29
CA GLU A 243 49.59 -4.08 22.90
C GLU A 243 48.18 -3.51 22.72
N PHE A 244 47.72 -2.70 23.68
CA PHE A 244 46.41 -2.05 23.63
C PHE A 244 46.33 -1.02 22.51
N ALA A 245 47.35 -0.17 22.35
CA ALA A 245 47.44 0.79 21.26
C ALA A 245 47.42 0.10 19.88
N SER A 246 48.13 -1.03 19.74
CA SER A 246 48.13 -1.82 18.50
C SER A 246 46.75 -2.37 18.16
N LEU A 247 46.03 -2.95 19.14
CA LEU A 247 44.68 -3.47 18.93
C LEU A 247 43.68 -2.33 18.66
N ALA A 248 43.73 -1.24 19.42
CA ALA A 248 42.88 -0.06 19.21
C ALA A 248 43.10 0.54 17.81
N ASN A 249 44.34 0.67 17.36
CA ASN A 249 44.68 1.13 16.01
C ASN A 249 44.20 0.16 14.92
N ALA A 250 44.28 -1.16 15.13
CA ALA A 250 43.73 -2.14 14.19
C ALA A 250 42.19 -2.03 14.08
N LEU A 251 41.50 -1.84 15.21
CA LEU A 251 40.06 -1.62 15.26
C LEU A 251 39.65 -0.29 14.61
N ALA A 252 40.39 0.79 14.86
CA ALA A 252 40.13 2.12 14.28
C ALA A 252 40.33 2.17 12.76
N LYS A 253 41.22 1.34 12.21
CA LYS A 253 41.48 1.24 10.76
C LYS A 253 40.54 0.28 10.03
N ASN A 254 39.53 -0.26 10.72
CA ASN A 254 38.63 -1.28 10.19
C ASN A 254 39.40 -2.49 9.62
N ALA A 255 40.42 -2.97 10.34
CA ALA A 255 41.17 -4.15 9.90
C ALA A 255 40.24 -5.36 9.77
N ASP A 256 40.53 -6.25 8.82
CA ASP A 256 39.82 -7.52 8.68
C ASP A 256 39.77 -8.24 10.04
N ALA A 257 38.61 -8.77 10.40
CA ALA A 257 38.41 -9.53 11.64
C ALA A 257 39.44 -10.64 11.81
N ALA A 258 39.89 -11.28 10.72
CA ALA A 258 40.92 -12.30 10.73
C ALA A 258 42.33 -11.76 11.04
N ALA A 259 42.57 -10.47 10.79
CA ALA A 259 43.85 -9.79 11.00
C ALA A 259 43.94 -9.03 12.34
N LEU A 260 42.88 -9.05 13.15
CA LEU A 260 42.89 -8.37 14.45
C LEU A 260 43.84 -9.07 15.44
N PRO A 261 44.72 -8.32 16.13
CA PRO A 261 45.52 -8.87 17.23
C PRO A 261 44.65 -9.60 18.25
N PRO A 262 45.18 -10.63 18.95
CA PRO A 262 44.46 -11.24 20.06
C PRO A 262 44.20 -10.19 21.16
N ALA A 263 43.07 -10.31 21.84
CA ALA A 263 42.83 -9.50 23.03
C ALA A 263 43.66 -10.03 24.20
N SER A 264 44.21 -9.14 25.01
CA SER A 264 44.91 -9.51 26.23
C SER A 264 43.98 -10.26 27.19
N ALA A 265 44.50 -11.30 27.85
CA ALA A 265 43.77 -12.05 28.88
C ALA A 265 43.77 -11.35 30.25
N SER A 266 44.32 -10.13 30.35
CA SER A 266 44.36 -9.33 31.57
C SER A 266 42.96 -8.91 32.04
N ASP A 267 42.78 -8.80 33.35
CA ASP A 267 41.58 -8.23 33.98
C ASP A 267 41.63 -6.68 34.04
N GLU A 268 42.66 -6.05 33.47
CA GLU A 268 42.75 -4.58 33.35
C GLU A 268 41.56 -3.99 32.57
N PRO A 269 41.04 -2.81 32.97
CA PRO A 269 39.91 -2.18 32.30
C PRO A 269 40.09 -2.06 30.78
N ALA A 270 41.25 -1.59 30.32
CA ALA A 270 41.56 -1.44 28.89
C ALA A 270 41.45 -2.77 28.12
N ALA A 271 41.95 -3.88 28.69
CA ALA A 271 41.85 -5.19 28.09
C ALA A 271 40.39 -5.66 27.95
N LEU A 272 39.55 -5.41 28.97
CA LEU A 272 38.14 -5.79 28.95
C LEU A 272 37.34 -5.05 27.85
N TYR A 273 37.57 -3.75 27.68
CA TYR A 273 36.88 -2.94 26.65
C TYR A 273 37.34 -3.31 25.24
N LEU A 274 38.65 -3.42 25.01
CA LEU A 274 39.19 -3.79 23.69
C LEU A 274 38.84 -5.25 23.31
N ALA A 275 38.74 -6.16 24.28
CA ALA A 275 38.24 -7.51 24.02
C ALA A 275 36.79 -7.52 23.52
N ALA A 276 35.94 -6.67 24.11
CA ALA A 276 34.55 -6.53 23.68
C ALA A 276 34.44 -5.91 22.27
N ASP A 277 35.27 -4.90 21.94
CA ASP A 277 35.35 -4.34 20.59
C ASP A 277 35.75 -5.37 19.55
N ARG A 278 36.82 -6.13 19.84
CA ARG A 278 37.30 -7.19 18.97
C ARG A 278 36.21 -8.23 18.72
N GLU A 279 35.50 -8.65 19.77
CA GLU A 279 34.42 -9.63 19.62
C GLU A 279 33.26 -9.06 18.79
N LEU A 280 32.93 -7.77 18.94
CA LEU A 280 31.93 -7.11 18.10
C LEU A 280 32.33 -7.18 16.62
N VAL A 281 33.56 -6.78 16.28
CA VAL A 281 34.05 -6.77 14.88
C VAL A 281 34.04 -8.19 14.29
N ILE A 282 34.50 -9.18 15.04
CA ILE A 282 34.52 -10.59 14.59
C ILE A 282 33.12 -11.13 14.33
N ARG A 283 32.15 -10.79 15.19
CA ARG A 283 30.81 -11.37 15.11
C ARG A 283 29.86 -10.59 14.23
N ALA A 284 30.15 -9.33 13.92
CA ALA A 284 29.25 -8.44 13.21
C ALA A 284 28.79 -9.00 11.86
N ALA A 285 29.70 -9.57 11.07
CA ALA A 285 29.36 -10.17 9.77
C ALA A 285 28.35 -11.34 9.86
N SER A 286 28.29 -12.00 11.02
CA SER A 286 27.37 -13.10 11.29
C SER A 286 26.08 -12.69 12.02
N GLY A 287 25.96 -11.42 12.42
CA GLY A 287 24.86 -10.91 13.27
C GLY A 287 24.84 -11.45 14.70
N ARG A 288 25.82 -12.26 15.12
CA ARG A 288 25.88 -12.88 16.47
C ARG A 288 26.43 -11.90 17.50
N LEU A 289 25.71 -10.82 17.76
CA LEU A 289 26.20 -9.70 18.56
C LEU A 289 26.08 -9.89 20.09
N LEU A 290 25.29 -10.87 20.55
CA LEU A 290 25.07 -11.10 21.99
C LEU A 290 26.37 -11.34 22.80
N PRO A 291 27.34 -12.17 22.33
CA PRO A 291 28.60 -12.35 23.05
C PRO A 291 29.37 -11.04 23.25
N ALA A 292 29.39 -10.16 22.26
CA ALA A 292 30.05 -8.86 22.37
C ALA A 292 29.32 -7.94 23.37
N ILE A 293 27.98 -7.93 23.33
CA ILE A 293 27.15 -7.20 24.30
C ILE A 293 27.46 -7.66 25.73
N ASP A 294 27.55 -8.96 25.96
CA ASP A 294 27.87 -9.51 27.29
C ASP A 294 29.25 -9.08 27.78
N LEU A 295 30.26 -9.08 26.89
CA LEU A 295 31.60 -8.60 27.20
C LEU A 295 31.60 -7.10 27.54
N TYR A 296 30.91 -6.26 26.77
CA TYR A 296 30.79 -4.83 27.11
C TYR A 296 30.09 -4.62 28.46
N ARG A 297 28.97 -5.32 28.70
CA ARG A 297 28.25 -5.20 29.98
C ARG A 297 29.11 -5.66 31.15
N ARG A 298 29.95 -6.70 30.95
CA ARG A 298 30.94 -7.13 31.93
C ARG A 298 32.02 -6.07 32.17
N ALA A 299 32.55 -5.46 31.11
CA ALA A 299 33.54 -4.39 31.21
C ALA A 299 32.96 -3.18 31.96
N VAL A 300 31.78 -2.70 31.59
CA VAL A 300 31.08 -1.58 32.25
C VAL A 300 30.76 -1.87 33.72
N ARG A 301 30.38 -3.12 34.07
CA ARG A 301 30.16 -3.49 35.48
C ARG A 301 31.46 -3.51 36.30
N ARG A 302 32.57 -3.95 35.70
CA ARG A 302 33.86 -4.08 36.39
C ARG A 302 34.59 -2.75 36.53
N ALA A 303 34.49 -1.88 35.52
CA ALA A 303 35.20 -0.61 35.47
C ALA A 303 34.29 0.56 35.02
N PRO A 304 33.20 0.86 35.76
CA PRO A 304 32.19 1.83 35.33
C PRO A 304 32.70 3.26 35.14
N GLY A 305 33.82 3.62 35.79
CA GLY A 305 34.46 4.94 35.69
C GLY A 305 35.65 5.01 34.72
N PHE A 306 35.93 3.94 33.96
CA PHE A 306 36.96 4.00 32.93
C PHE A 306 36.53 4.95 31.81
N PHE A 307 37.48 5.67 31.20
CA PHE A 307 37.18 6.72 30.21
C PHE A 307 36.34 6.20 29.04
N ASP A 308 36.48 4.92 28.71
CA ASP A 308 35.84 4.29 27.57
C ASP A 308 34.46 3.66 27.87
N ALA A 309 34.00 3.76 29.12
CA ALA A 309 32.69 3.24 29.53
C ALA A 309 31.50 3.84 28.74
N PRO A 310 31.46 5.16 28.44
CA PRO A 310 30.42 5.74 27.58
C PRO A 310 30.43 5.15 26.16
N ARG A 311 31.62 4.97 25.55
CA ARG A 311 31.76 4.37 24.21
C ARG A 311 31.23 2.94 24.19
N ALA A 312 31.54 2.16 25.22
CA ALA A 312 31.04 0.80 25.36
C ALA A 312 29.51 0.75 25.48
N ARG A 313 28.89 1.67 26.23
CA ARG A 313 27.42 1.78 26.30
C ARG A 313 26.82 2.12 24.94
N LEU A 314 27.45 3.03 24.19
CA LEU A 314 27.05 3.34 22.82
C LEU A 314 27.16 2.11 21.91
N ASN A 315 28.24 1.34 21.95
CA ASN A 315 28.38 0.13 21.13
C ASN A 315 27.36 -0.96 21.51
N VAL A 316 27.02 -1.10 22.79
CA VAL A 316 25.89 -1.95 23.23
C VAL A 316 24.57 -1.47 22.61
N ALA A 317 24.31 -0.17 22.62
CA ALA A 317 23.11 0.40 22.02
C ALA A 317 23.04 0.23 20.50
N LEU A 318 24.16 0.39 19.78
CA LEU A 318 24.25 0.15 18.34
C LEU A 318 23.98 -1.33 18.01
N ALA A 319 24.49 -2.25 18.83
CA ALA A 319 24.21 -3.67 18.70
C ALA A 319 22.73 -3.98 18.97
N TYR A 320 22.12 -3.44 20.03
CA TYR A 320 20.69 -3.62 20.30
C TYR A 320 19.81 -3.03 19.20
N ARG A 321 20.13 -1.85 18.65
CA ARG A 321 19.44 -1.28 17.50
C ARG A 321 19.51 -2.23 16.30
N THR A 322 20.67 -2.81 16.04
CA THR A 322 20.85 -3.77 14.94
C THR A 322 20.03 -5.05 15.14
N LEU A 323 19.91 -5.53 16.39
CA LEU A 323 19.11 -6.70 16.74
C LEU A 323 17.60 -6.40 16.86
N GLY A 324 17.20 -5.13 16.85
CA GLY A 324 15.81 -4.71 17.05
C GLY A 324 15.32 -4.73 18.51
N PHE A 325 16.25 -4.73 19.47
CA PHE A 325 15.94 -4.88 20.91
C PHE A 325 15.55 -3.53 21.54
N ASP A 326 14.28 -3.17 21.42
CA ASP A 326 13.75 -1.85 21.79
C ASP A 326 13.78 -1.57 23.30
N ALA A 327 13.33 -2.51 24.12
CA ALA A 327 13.29 -2.34 25.57
C ALA A 327 14.70 -2.20 26.16
N GLU A 328 15.65 -3.00 25.67
CA GLU A 328 17.04 -3.01 26.08
C GLU A 328 17.73 -1.70 25.67
N LEU A 329 17.52 -1.24 24.43
CA LEU A 329 18.05 0.03 23.95
C LEU A 329 17.55 1.21 24.80
N GLN A 330 16.26 1.22 25.15
CA GLN A 330 15.70 2.23 26.04
C GLN A 330 16.27 2.16 27.46
N SER A 331 16.53 0.96 27.96
CA SER A 331 17.17 0.76 29.26
C SER A 331 18.58 1.34 29.28
N VAL A 332 19.37 1.08 28.22
CA VAL A 332 20.71 1.68 28.06
C VAL A 332 20.64 3.20 27.97
N ALA A 333 19.71 3.73 27.17
CA ALA A 333 19.48 5.16 27.08
C ALA A 333 19.16 5.75 28.46
N ARG A 334 18.18 5.20 29.19
CA ARG A 334 17.78 5.69 30.52
C ARG A 334 18.93 5.68 31.52
N ALA A 335 19.73 4.61 31.51
CA ALA A 335 20.88 4.45 32.39
C ALA A 335 22.02 5.44 32.07
N ALA A 336 22.07 5.97 30.85
CA ALA A 336 23.07 6.95 30.46
C ALA A 336 22.94 8.27 31.23
N GLY A 337 21.75 8.68 31.66
CA GLY A 337 21.57 9.90 32.45
C GLY A 337 22.19 11.14 31.77
N THR A 338 23.22 11.72 32.38
CA THR A 338 24.00 12.87 31.87
C THR A 338 25.26 12.47 31.06
N ASP A 339 25.37 11.21 30.65
CA ASP A 339 26.45 10.69 29.80
C ASP A 339 26.48 11.44 28.45
N PRO A 340 27.68 11.80 27.92
CA PRO A 340 27.81 12.52 26.65
C PRO A 340 27.19 11.78 25.45
N THR A 341 26.96 10.47 25.55
CA THR A 341 26.31 9.67 24.50
C THR A 341 24.78 9.72 24.54
N ARG A 342 24.17 10.34 25.57
CA ARG A 342 22.71 10.34 25.79
C ARG A 342 21.91 10.78 24.57
N ALA A 343 22.32 11.86 23.91
CA ALA A 343 21.64 12.36 22.72
C ALA A 343 21.71 11.38 21.54
N VAL A 344 22.84 10.70 21.35
CA VAL A 344 23.00 9.64 20.33
C VAL A 344 22.09 8.45 20.66
N LEU A 345 22.02 8.04 21.92
CA LEU A 345 21.14 6.96 22.38
C LEU A 345 19.66 7.28 22.16
N ASP A 346 19.22 8.50 22.46
CA ASP A 346 17.86 8.95 22.16
C ASP A 346 17.57 8.92 20.65
N ALA A 347 18.53 9.30 19.79
CA ALA A 347 18.36 9.21 18.35
C ALA A 347 18.20 7.75 17.87
N LEU A 348 18.99 6.82 18.42
CA LEU A 348 18.88 5.39 18.12
C LEU A 348 17.53 4.79 18.56
N VAL A 349 17.01 5.21 19.73
CA VAL A 349 15.65 4.87 20.17
C VAL A 349 14.62 5.39 19.15
N GLY A 350 14.82 6.60 18.64
CA GLY A 350 13.97 7.16 17.58
C GLY A 350 14.00 6.36 16.28
N ASP A 351 15.18 5.91 15.86
CA ASP A 351 15.36 5.08 14.66
C ASP A 351 14.63 3.74 14.79
N LEU A 352 14.75 3.07 15.93
CA LEU A 352 14.09 1.78 16.16
C LEU A 352 12.56 1.95 16.31
N ALA A 353 12.10 2.99 17.02
CA ALA A 353 10.68 3.33 17.10
C ALA A 353 10.08 3.60 15.71
N ARG A 354 10.81 4.30 14.83
CA ARG A 354 10.41 4.52 13.43
C ARG A 354 10.33 3.21 12.65
N GLU A 355 11.30 2.32 12.79
CA GLU A 355 11.33 1.02 12.11
C GLU A 355 10.17 0.09 12.53
N HIS A 356 9.68 0.25 13.77
CA HIS A 356 8.48 -0.40 14.33
C HIS A 356 7.17 0.37 14.07
N GLY A 357 7.20 1.51 13.38
CA GLY A 357 6.01 2.30 13.07
C GLY A 357 5.44 3.13 14.23
N ALA A 358 6.17 3.25 15.35
CA ALA A 358 5.81 4.09 16.49
C ALA A 358 6.19 5.57 16.23
N THR A 359 5.50 6.20 15.29
CA THR A 359 5.83 7.53 14.74
C THR A 359 5.95 8.61 15.81
N ASP A 360 5.00 8.70 16.75
CA ASP A 360 5.01 9.74 17.79
C ASP A 360 6.17 9.54 18.77
N ARG A 361 6.41 8.29 19.15
CA ARG A 361 7.57 7.93 19.98
C ARG A 361 8.89 8.28 19.29
N ALA A 362 8.99 8.04 17.99
CA ALA A 362 10.16 8.39 17.20
C ALA A 362 10.38 9.92 17.19
N ARG A 363 9.32 10.72 16.97
CA ARG A 363 9.39 12.19 17.03
C ARG A 363 9.88 12.68 18.39
N ASP A 364 9.33 12.17 19.48
CA ASP A 364 9.73 12.56 20.83
C ASP A 364 11.20 12.22 21.12
N ALA A 365 11.65 11.06 20.65
CA ALA A 365 13.04 10.63 20.80
C ALA A 365 14.01 11.51 20.00
N TYR A 366 13.68 11.85 18.75
CA TYR A 366 14.47 12.78 17.96
C TYR A 366 14.46 14.22 18.51
N ALA A 367 13.37 14.65 19.15
CA ALA A 367 13.30 15.95 19.81
C ALA A 367 14.28 16.02 20.99
N ARG A 368 14.34 14.98 21.82
CA ARG A 368 15.35 14.88 22.90
C ARG A 368 16.77 14.86 22.36
N ALA A 369 17.03 14.05 21.34
CA ALA A 369 18.35 13.92 20.73
C ALA A 369 18.88 15.21 20.08
N ALA A 370 17.99 16.11 19.64
CA ALA A 370 18.38 17.36 18.98
C ALA A 370 18.90 18.44 19.95
N GLY A 371 18.57 18.35 21.24
CA GLY A 371 18.83 19.40 22.22
C GLY A 371 20.32 19.64 22.52
N ASP A 372 21.15 18.61 22.41
CA ASP A 372 22.54 18.63 22.89
C ASP A 372 23.59 18.84 21.78
N GLY A 373 23.16 19.00 20.52
CA GLY A 373 24.07 19.19 19.37
C GLY A 373 24.82 17.92 18.92
N GLY A 374 25.91 18.12 18.17
CA GLY A 374 26.83 17.05 17.74
C GLY A 374 26.19 15.89 16.97
N ALA A 375 26.72 14.67 17.19
CA ALA A 375 26.26 13.45 16.53
C ALA A 375 24.78 13.12 16.84
N GLY A 376 24.29 13.44 18.04
CA GLY A 376 22.87 13.28 18.40
C GLY A 376 21.96 14.15 17.53
N ALA A 377 22.29 15.43 17.37
CA ALA A 377 21.54 16.34 16.50
C ALA A 377 21.59 15.94 15.02
N CYS A 378 22.73 15.46 14.54
CA CYS A 378 22.88 14.87 13.20
C CYS A 378 21.93 13.69 12.98
N LEU A 379 21.99 12.68 13.85
CA LEU A 379 21.14 11.48 13.74
C LEU A 379 19.66 11.82 13.90
N ALA A 380 19.33 12.78 14.77
CA ALA A 380 17.97 13.27 14.93
C ALA A 380 17.44 13.97 13.67
N ALA A 381 18.24 14.83 13.03
CA ALA A 381 17.87 15.46 11.76
C ALA A 381 17.65 14.43 10.65
N ARG A 382 18.56 13.45 10.55
CA ARG A 382 18.44 12.30 9.63
C ARG A 382 17.14 11.51 9.88
N GLY A 383 16.85 11.19 11.14
CA GLY A 383 15.66 10.44 11.54
C GLY A 383 14.35 11.19 11.31
N ARG A 384 14.31 12.50 11.57
CA ARG A 384 13.17 13.38 11.23
C ARG A 384 12.94 13.47 9.73
N ALA A 385 14.00 13.64 8.94
CA ALA A 385 13.91 13.59 7.48
C ALA A 385 13.35 12.24 7.01
N ALA A 386 13.83 11.12 7.57
CA ALA A 386 13.32 9.79 7.25
C ALA A 386 11.83 9.61 7.61
N LEU A 387 11.35 10.20 8.72
CA LEU A 387 9.93 10.18 9.08
C LEU A 387 9.07 10.97 8.08
N LEU A 388 9.52 12.16 7.70
CA LEU A 388 8.83 13.01 6.72
C LEU A 388 8.75 12.32 5.36
N LEU A 389 9.84 11.70 4.90
CA LEU A 389 9.90 10.97 3.63
C LEU A 389 9.11 9.65 3.62
N ALA A 390 8.71 9.15 4.80
CA ALA A 390 7.93 7.91 4.92
C ALA A 390 6.41 8.13 4.92
N SER A 391 5.93 9.38 4.93
CA SER A 391 4.49 9.65 4.80
C SER A 391 4.01 9.39 3.37
N ASP A 392 2.69 9.22 3.21
CA ASP A 392 2.03 9.08 1.91
C ASP A 392 0.95 10.18 1.75
N PRO A 393 1.18 11.21 0.91
CA PRO A 393 2.39 11.43 0.12
C PRO A 393 3.61 11.81 0.99
N PRO A 394 4.85 11.68 0.46
CA PRO A 394 6.06 12.08 1.18
C PRO A 394 6.02 13.57 1.55
N GLY A 395 6.32 13.88 2.81
CA GLY A 395 6.41 15.25 3.31
C GLY A 395 7.72 15.94 2.89
N ASP A 396 7.76 17.26 3.00
CA ASP A 396 8.96 18.04 2.70
C ASP A 396 10.04 17.86 3.79
N ALA A 397 11.09 17.08 3.48
CA ALA A 397 12.25 16.89 4.35
C ALA A 397 13.45 17.77 3.98
N SER A 398 13.30 18.71 3.03
CA SER A 398 14.41 19.53 2.50
C SER A 398 15.14 20.29 3.62
N ALA A 399 14.40 20.88 4.56
CA ALA A 399 14.98 21.65 5.66
C ALA A 399 15.86 20.79 6.58
N GLU A 400 15.48 19.54 6.87
CA GLU A 400 16.29 18.64 7.69
C GLU A 400 17.51 18.14 6.91
N VAL A 401 17.33 17.78 5.64
CA VAL A 401 18.42 17.28 4.79
C VAL A 401 19.50 18.35 4.55
N MET A 402 19.11 19.61 4.32
CA MET A 402 20.05 20.72 4.13
C MET A 402 20.89 21.03 5.37
N ARG A 403 20.42 20.65 6.57
CA ARG A 403 21.17 20.84 7.82
C ARG A 403 22.24 19.77 8.03
N LEU A 404 22.12 18.60 7.40
CA LEU A 404 23.03 17.47 7.64
C LEU A 404 24.50 17.84 7.45
N PRO A 405 24.94 18.54 6.37
CA PRO A 405 26.35 18.89 6.19
C PRO A 405 26.94 19.74 7.32
N ASN A 406 26.10 20.53 8.01
CA ASN A 406 26.52 21.39 9.10
C ASN A 406 26.45 20.69 10.48
N LEU A 407 25.62 19.66 10.61
CA LEU A 407 25.42 18.94 11.87
C LEU A 407 26.28 17.68 11.98
N CYS A 408 26.53 17.02 10.85
CA CYS A 408 27.07 15.67 10.83
C CYS A 408 28.58 15.67 10.58
N PRO A 409 29.37 14.89 11.35
CA PRO A 409 30.75 14.60 10.98
C PRO A 409 30.80 13.83 9.65
N ALA A 410 31.92 13.93 8.94
CA ALA A 410 32.10 13.34 7.60
C ALA A 410 31.76 11.85 7.54
N ALA A 411 32.10 11.08 8.58
CA ALA A 411 31.79 9.66 8.68
C ALA A 411 30.27 9.38 8.74
N LEU A 412 29.50 10.22 9.45
CA LEU A 412 28.04 10.10 9.51
C LEU A 412 27.36 10.64 8.24
N LEU A 413 27.94 11.63 7.57
CA LEU A 413 27.47 12.07 6.24
C LEU A 413 27.64 11.00 5.17
N ALA A 414 28.77 10.28 5.21
CA ALA A 414 29.05 9.17 4.32
C ALA A 414 28.34 7.86 4.74
N ASP A 415 27.61 7.85 5.86
CA ASP A 415 26.92 6.66 6.32
C ASP A 415 25.82 6.24 5.33
N PRO A 416 25.69 4.93 5.01
CA PRO A 416 24.65 4.40 4.14
C PRO A 416 23.23 4.90 4.42
N GLU A 417 22.84 5.04 5.69
CA GLU A 417 21.49 5.49 6.05
C GLU A 417 21.30 6.98 5.74
N THR A 418 22.34 7.80 5.90
CA THR A 418 22.30 9.22 5.57
C THR A 418 22.19 9.41 4.06
N ILE A 419 23.00 8.68 3.28
CA ILE A 419 22.95 8.71 1.81
C ILE A 419 21.57 8.29 1.29
N ARG A 420 20.96 7.27 1.91
CA ARG A 420 19.60 6.81 1.53
C ARG A 420 18.54 7.86 1.81
N VAL A 421 18.61 8.56 2.95
CA VAL A 421 17.69 9.67 3.27
C VAL A 421 17.84 10.79 2.24
N GLN A 422 19.08 11.16 1.88
CA GLN A 422 19.33 12.15 0.84
C GLN A 422 18.78 11.69 -0.52
N ALA A 423 19.02 10.44 -0.93
CA ALA A 423 18.49 9.91 -2.19
C ALA A 423 16.95 9.90 -2.23
N ARG A 424 16.29 9.58 -1.12
CA ARG A 424 14.82 9.66 -1.01
C ARG A 424 14.32 11.09 -1.07
N GLN A 425 15.06 12.05 -0.54
CA GLN A 425 14.75 13.46 -0.71
C GLN A 425 14.87 13.90 -2.18
N GLU A 426 15.91 13.45 -2.90
CA GLU A 426 16.03 13.74 -4.34
C GLU A 426 14.84 13.14 -5.13
N LEU A 427 14.38 11.92 -4.77
CA LEU A 427 13.15 11.34 -5.34
C LEU A 427 11.92 12.22 -5.07
N ALA A 428 11.71 12.62 -3.82
CA ALA A 428 10.59 13.48 -3.43
C ALA A 428 10.65 14.87 -4.09
N SER A 429 11.86 15.37 -4.38
CA SER A 429 12.10 16.65 -5.05
C SER A 429 11.97 16.56 -6.58
N GLY A 430 11.69 15.38 -7.14
CA GLY A 430 11.54 15.18 -8.58
C GLY A 430 12.84 14.96 -9.35
N ASP A 431 13.95 14.60 -8.69
CA ASP A 431 15.21 14.17 -9.33
C ASP A 431 15.51 12.68 -9.09
N PRO A 432 14.75 11.78 -9.76
CA PRO A 432 14.94 10.34 -9.58
C PRO A 432 16.25 9.82 -10.17
N ARG A 433 16.87 10.55 -11.12
CA ARG A 433 18.15 10.15 -11.73
C ARG A 433 19.31 10.34 -10.75
N ARG A 434 19.35 11.47 -10.05
CA ARG A 434 20.35 11.73 -9.02
C ARG A 434 20.19 10.77 -7.85
N ALA A 435 18.96 10.55 -7.39
CA ALA A 435 18.67 9.54 -6.37
C ALA A 435 19.22 8.16 -6.75
N ARG A 436 18.92 7.69 -7.97
CA ARG A 436 19.42 6.41 -8.48
C ARG A 436 20.96 6.35 -8.51
N ALA A 437 21.62 7.43 -8.97
CA ALA A 437 23.08 7.49 -9.00
C ALA A 437 23.71 7.35 -7.60
N MET A 438 23.11 8.01 -6.59
CA MET A 438 23.55 7.90 -5.19
C MET A 438 23.38 6.47 -4.67
N LEU A 439 22.22 5.85 -4.92
CA LEU A 439 21.91 4.49 -4.47
C LEU A 439 22.78 3.43 -5.17
N GLU A 440 23.10 3.61 -6.45
CA GLU A 440 24.03 2.74 -7.17
C GLU A 440 25.48 2.89 -6.72
N GLY A 441 25.88 4.10 -6.31
CA GLY A 441 27.15 4.32 -5.62
C GLY A 441 27.20 3.53 -4.32
N LEU A 442 26.12 3.59 -3.53
CA LEU A 442 26.00 2.87 -2.27
C LEU A 442 25.97 1.35 -2.44
N ARG A 443 25.28 0.84 -3.47
CA ARG A 443 25.21 -0.59 -3.79
C ARG A 443 26.58 -1.18 -4.13
N ARG A 444 27.43 -0.41 -4.82
CA ARG A 444 28.80 -0.82 -5.19
C ARG A 444 29.80 -0.70 -4.04
N ALA A 445 29.46 0.01 -2.96
CA ALA A 445 30.34 0.18 -1.82
C ALA A 445 30.42 -1.13 -1.00
N PRO A 446 31.63 -1.67 -0.74
CA PRO A 446 31.79 -2.87 0.07
C PRO A 446 31.33 -2.64 1.51
N GLY A 447 30.77 -3.67 2.15
CA GLY A 447 30.43 -3.64 3.58
C GLY A 447 29.17 -2.86 3.97
N SER A 448 28.33 -2.44 3.01
CA SER A 448 27.12 -1.67 3.29
C SER A 448 26.12 -2.40 4.18
N GLY A 449 26.11 -3.75 4.20
CA GLY A 449 25.26 -4.60 5.07
C GLY A 449 23.74 -4.42 4.91
N GLN A 450 23.31 -3.43 4.13
CA GLN A 450 21.93 -3.03 3.88
C GLN A 450 21.54 -3.22 2.42
N GLU A 451 22.24 -4.11 1.70
CA GLU A 451 22.04 -4.34 0.26
C GLU A 451 20.56 -4.52 -0.10
N GLY A 452 19.80 -5.31 0.68
CA GLY A 452 18.37 -5.49 0.45
C GLY A 452 17.54 -4.20 0.59
N ILE A 453 17.82 -3.36 1.59
CA ILE A 453 17.06 -2.12 1.75
C ILE A 453 17.46 -1.09 0.67
N VAL A 454 18.73 -1.06 0.28
CA VAL A 454 19.22 -0.24 -0.84
C VAL A 454 18.57 -0.68 -2.15
N LEU A 455 18.44 -1.99 -2.40
CA LEU A 455 17.77 -2.52 -3.60
C LEU A 455 16.31 -2.07 -3.71
N GLU A 456 15.60 -1.94 -2.58
CA GLU A 456 14.23 -1.43 -2.57
C GLU A 456 14.17 0.04 -3.00
N ASP A 457 15.09 0.86 -2.51
CA ASP A 457 15.20 2.27 -2.89
C ASP A 457 15.63 2.40 -4.36
N VAL A 458 16.53 1.53 -4.85
CA VAL A 458 16.93 1.47 -6.27
C VAL A 458 15.73 1.13 -7.16
N ALA A 459 14.93 0.13 -6.78
CA ALA A 459 13.74 -0.25 -7.55
C ALA A 459 12.74 0.92 -7.65
N THR A 460 12.53 1.62 -6.54
CA THR A 460 11.66 2.80 -6.47
C THR A 460 12.18 3.92 -7.37
N ALA A 461 13.47 4.22 -7.32
CA ALA A 461 14.09 5.22 -8.19
C ALA A 461 14.02 4.82 -9.68
N ALA A 462 14.26 3.55 -10.00
CA ALA A 462 14.18 3.04 -11.36
C ALA A 462 12.77 3.18 -11.95
N ILE A 463 11.71 2.91 -11.17
CA ILE A 463 10.32 3.17 -11.58
C ILE A 463 10.13 4.65 -11.93
N ALA A 464 10.59 5.56 -11.07
CA ALA A 464 10.44 7.00 -11.27
C ALA A 464 11.21 7.53 -12.49
N VAL A 465 12.32 6.88 -12.89
CA VAL A 465 13.05 7.19 -14.14
C VAL A 465 12.41 6.52 -15.37
N GLY A 466 11.51 5.55 -15.20
CA GLY A 466 10.92 4.75 -16.28
C GLY A 466 11.74 3.51 -16.67
N GLU A 467 12.73 3.11 -15.86
CA GLU A 467 13.58 1.93 -16.09
C GLU A 467 12.95 0.66 -15.50
N GLN A 468 11.84 0.21 -16.10
CA GLN A 468 11.06 -0.93 -15.57
C GLN A 468 11.87 -2.24 -15.43
N ALA A 469 12.79 -2.53 -16.36
CA ALA A 469 13.63 -3.73 -16.29
C ALA A 469 14.52 -3.73 -15.05
N THR A 470 15.17 -2.60 -14.76
CA THR A 470 16.01 -2.42 -13.57
C THR A 470 15.20 -2.53 -12.28
N ALA A 471 14.00 -1.94 -12.25
CA ALA A 471 13.09 -2.08 -11.10
C ALA A 471 12.68 -3.54 -10.88
N ARG A 472 12.36 -4.25 -11.97
CA ARG A 472 11.98 -5.66 -11.92
C ARG A 472 13.11 -6.53 -11.41
N ASP A 473 14.33 -6.36 -11.92
CA ASP A 473 15.51 -7.11 -11.47
C ASP A 473 15.79 -6.90 -9.97
N ALA A 474 15.68 -5.66 -9.49
CA ALA A 474 15.86 -5.33 -8.08
C ALA A 474 14.78 -6.00 -7.20
N TYR A 475 13.50 -5.93 -7.59
CA TYR A 475 12.43 -6.60 -6.84
C TYR A 475 12.49 -8.12 -6.93
N THR A 476 12.96 -8.71 -8.04
CA THR A 476 13.21 -10.16 -8.13
C THR A 476 14.28 -10.61 -7.16
N GLN A 477 15.36 -9.84 -7.01
CA GLN A 477 16.39 -10.12 -6.00
C GLN A 477 15.82 -10.03 -4.59
N LEU A 478 14.97 -9.05 -4.30
CA LEU A 478 14.31 -8.94 -3.00
C LEU A 478 13.37 -10.13 -2.73
N ALA A 479 12.52 -10.47 -3.70
CA ALA A 479 11.55 -11.55 -3.62
C ALA A 479 12.19 -12.95 -3.43
N SER A 480 13.50 -13.10 -3.71
CA SER A 480 14.23 -14.37 -3.51
C SER A 480 14.30 -14.84 -2.05
N GLY A 481 14.03 -13.95 -1.08
CA GLY A 481 14.15 -14.29 0.34
C GLY A 481 15.56 -14.13 0.91
N ARG A 482 16.58 -13.87 0.09
CA ARG A 482 17.98 -13.74 0.53
C ARG A 482 18.19 -12.67 1.60
N PHE A 483 17.35 -11.63 1.60
CA PHE A 483 17.43 -10.50 2.53
C PHE A 483 16.39 -10.55 3.65
N GLY A 484 15.77 -11.73 3.87
CA GLY A 484 14.75 -11.94 4.89
C GLY A 484 13.31 -11.78 4.38
N ALA A 485 12.37 -12.34 5.14
CA ALA A 485 10.97 -12.45 4.74
C ALA A 485 10.28 -11.10 4.50
N ARG A 486 10.60 -10.07 5.31
CA ARG A 486 10.02 -8.73 5.16
C ARG A 486 10.34 -8.12 3.80
N LEU A 487 11.61 -8.14 3.40
CA LEU A 487 12.04 -7.61 2.11
C LEU A 487 11.55 -8.48 0.95
N ALA A 488 11.44 -9.80 1.14
CA ALA A 488 10.84 -10.69 0.15
C ALA A 488 9.38 -10.32 -0.13
N THR A 489 8.58 -10.08 0.91
CA THR A 489 7.20 -9.60 0.77
C THR A 489 7.16 -8.28 0.00
N ARG A 490 8.02 -7.32 0.34
CA ARG A 490 8.09 -6.02 -0.39
C ARG A 490 8.51 -6.19 -1.85
N GLY A 491 9.44 -7.10 -2.13
CA GLY A 491 9.83 -7.47 -3.49
C GLY A 491 8.66 -8.04 -4.30
N THR A 492 7.92 -8.99 -3.74
CA THR A 492 6.74 -9.58 -4.37
C THR A 492 5.66 -8.53 -4.64
N LEU A 493 5.42 -7.62 -3.69
CA LEU A 493 4.49 -6.49 -3.87
C LEU A 493 4.94 -5.56 -5.00
N GLY A 494 6.23 -5.20 -5.04
CA GLY A 494 6.81 -4.39 -6.10
C GLY A 494 6.66 -5.02 -7.48
N LEU A 495 6.92 -6.33 -7.61
CA LEU A 495 6.70 -7.07 -8.86
C LEU A 495 5.23 -7.09 -9.27
N ALA A 496 4.30 -7.29 -8.33
CA ALA A 496 2.88 -7.30 -8.64
C ALA A 496 2.42 -5.94 -9.19
N ARG A 497 2.90 -4.83 -8.59
CA ARG A 497 2.62 -3.47 -9.08
C ARG A 497 3.21 -3.21 -10.46
N LEU A 498 4.41 -3.70 -10.74
CA LEU A 498 5.00 -3.63 -12.08
C LEU A 498 4.19 -4.41 -13.12
N ASP A 499 3.67 -5.59 -12.77
CA ASP A 499 2.83 -6.38 -13.66
C ASP A 499 1.52 -5.65 -13.99
N ALA A 500 0.84 -5.10 -12.99
CA ALA A 500 -0.36 -4.27 -13.21
C ALA A 500 -0.07 -3.02 -14.06
N ALA A 501 1.03 -2.31 -13.80
CA ALA A 501 1.43 -1.16 -14.61
C ALA A 501 1.75 -1.53 -16.06
N GLY A 502 2.18 -2.77 -16.31
CA GLY A 502 2.36 -3.34 -17.65
C GLY A 502 1.07 -3.90 -18.28
N GLY A 503 -0.07 -3.84 -17.59
CA GLY A 503 -1.36 -4.36 -18.05
C GLY A 503 -1.63 -5.85 -17.74
N ASP A 504 -0.72 -6.54 -17.02
CA ASP A 504 -0.89 -7.95 -16.60
C ASP A 504 -1.33 -8.01 -15.13
N VAL A 505 -2.56 -7.54 -14.86
CA VAL A 505 -3.15 -7.52 -13.50
C VAL A 505 -3.25 -8.93 -12.91
N ASP A 506 -3.52 -9.93 -13.76
CA ASP A 506 -3.62 -11.35 -13.36
C ASP A 506 -2.28 -11.89 -12.85
N ALA A 507 -1.16 -11.59 -13.53
CA ALA A 507 0.16 -11.94 -13.01
C ALA A 507 0.41 -11.27 -11.66
N GLY A 508 -0.01 -10.02 -11.50
CA GLY A 508 0.01 -9.32 -10.21
C GLY A 508 -0.71 -10.10 -9.12
N PHE A 509 -1.98 -10.47 -9.34
CA PHE A 509 -2.75 -11.26 -8.36
C PHE A 509 -2.14 -12.65 -8.09
N ARG A 510 -1.63 -13.34 -9.12
CA ARG A 510 -0.92 -14.63 -8.94
C ARG A 510 0.28 -14.49 -8.02
N ARG A 511 1.07 -13.42 -8.15
CA ARG A 511 2.19 -13.14 -7.24
C ARG A 511 1.73 -12.84 -5.83
N LEU A 512 0.70 -12.02 -5.66
CA LEU A 512 0.17 -11.76 -4.31
C LEU A 512 -0.41 -13.01 -3.64
N GLY A 513 -0.85 -13.98 -4.45
CA GLY A 513 -1.23 -15.32 -3.99
C GLY A 513 -0.12 -16.11 -3.30
N THR A 514 1.16 -15.78 -3.54
CA THR A 514 2.31 -16.46 -2.90
C THR A 514 2.67 -15.86 -1.53
N LEU A 515 2.05 -14.76 -1.14
CA LEU A 515 2.26 -14.16 0.18
C LEU A 515 1.48 -14.92 1.25
N ALA A 516 2.02 -14.93 2.48
CA ALA A 516 1.32 -15.47 3.64
C ALA A 516 -0.06 -14.79 3.79
N PRO A 517 -1.12 -15.50 4.24
CA PRO A 517 -2.50 -15.00 4.22
C PRO A 517 -2.70 -13.62 4.88
N GLU A 518 -2.02 -13.39 6.01
CA GLU A 518 -2.12 -12.18 6.82
C GLU A 518 -1.53 -10.96 6.10
N ALA A 519 -0.29 -11.06 5.63
CA ALA A 519 0.37 -9.99 4.86
C ALA A 519 -0.25 -9.80 3.47
N GLY A 520 -0.77 -10.89 2.88
CA GLY A 520 -1.31 -10.88 1.54
C GLY A 520 -2.73 -10.32 1.46
N PHE A 521 -3.56 -10.36 2.51
CA PHE A 521 -4.96 -9.93 2.40
C PHE A 521 -5.10 -8.42 2.21
N ASP A 522 -4.54 -7.62 3.11
CA ASP A 522 -4.65 -6.15 3.04
C ASP A 522 -3.97 -5.61 1.79
N GLU A 523 -2.82 -6.16 1.43
CA GLU A 523 -2.10 -5.77 0.22
C GLU A 523 -2.83 -6.20 -1.06
N ARG A 524 -3.44 -7.39 -1.11
CA ARG A 524 -4.33 -7.78 -2.22
C ARG A 524 -5.50 -6.84 -2.37
N ARG A 525 -6.13 -6.45 -1.26
CA ARG A 525 -7.26 -5.52 -1.29
C ARG A 525 -6.85 -4.13 -1.77
N ARG A 526 -5.70 -3.62 -1.33
CA ARG A 526 -5.13 -2.35 -1.82
C ARG A 526 -4.82 -2.43 -3.32
N PHE A 527 -4.08 -3.46 -3.72
CA PHE A 527 -3.75 -3.71 -5.13
C PHE A 527 -5.00 -3.83 -6.01
N ALA A 528 -6.04 -4.54 -5.54
CA ALA A 528 -7.30 -4.67 -6.27
C ALA A 528 -8.02 -3.33 -6.44
N ARG A 529 -8.01 -2.46 -5.42
CA ARG A 529 -8.58 -1.11 -5.54
C ARG A 529 -7.80 -0.26 -6.55
N ASP A 530 -6.47 -0.28 -6.49
CA ASP A 530 -5.63 0.49 -7.41
C ASP A 530 -5.82 0.00 -8.86
N ALA A 531 -5.82 -1.33 -9.06
CA ALA A 531 -6.09 -1.94 -10.36
C ALA A 531 -7.50 -1.59 -10.87
N LEU A 532 -8.51 -1.61 -10.01
CA LEU A 532 -9.88 -1.21 -10.35
C LEU A 532 -9.95 0.26 -10.76
N ALA A 533 -9.39 1.18 -9.97
CA ALA A 533 -9.36 2.60 -10.29
C ALA A 533 -8.68 2.86 -11.65
N HIS A 534 -7.58 2.14 -11.91
CA HIS A 534 -6.89 2.22 -13.19
C HIS A 534 -7.73 1.66 -14.37
N ALA A 535 -8.40 0.53 -14.18
CA ALA A 535 -9.29 -0.04 -15.20
C ALA A 535 -10.48 0.89 -15.50
N LEU A 536 -11.09 1.48 -14.47
CA LEU A 536 -12.21 2.42 -14.60
C LEU A 536 -11.79 3.69 -15.36
N THR A 537 -10.64 4.28 -15.03
CA THR A 537 -10.14 5.51 -15.69
C THR A 537 -9.78 5.29 -17.15
N ARG A 538 -9.28 4.10 -17.53
CA ARG A 538 -9.03 3.72 -18.94
C ARG A 538 -10.28 3.27 -19.70
N GLY A 539 -11.43 3.12 -19.03
CA GLY A 539 -12.65 2.59 -19.65
C GLY A 539 -12.61 1.08 -19.94
N ALA A 540 -11.75 0.31 -19.27
CA ALA A 540 -11.63 -1.13 -19.42
C ALA A 540 -12.75 -1.86 -18.65
N ALA A 541 -13.98 -1.77 -19.16
CA ALA A 541 -15.17 -2.17 -18.40
C ALA A 541 -15.20 -3.65 -17.97
N ALA A 542 -14.84 -4.58 -18.85
CA ALA A 542 -14.82 -6.01 -18.51
C ALA A 542 -13.77 -6.33 -17.42
N GLU A 543 -12.61 -5.70 -17.51
CA GLU A 543 -11.52 -5.81 -16.52
C GLU A 543 -11.97 -5.28 -15.15
N ALA A 544 -12.56 -4.08 -15.11
CA ALA A 544 -13.08 -3.48 -13.87
C ALA A 544 -14.13 -4.37 -13.18
N VAL A 545 -15.07 -4.92 -13.96
CA VAL A 545 -16.11 -5.82 -13.44
C VAL A 545 -15.51 -7.13 -12.92
N ALA A 546 -14.54 -7.73 -13.64
CA ALA A 546 -13.84 -8.93 -13.20
C ALA A 546 -13.14 -8.70 -11.86
N ILE A 547 -12.39 -7.60 -11.71
CA ILE A 547 -11.70 -7.26 -10.45
C ILE A 547 -12.67 -7.16 -9.28
N VAL A 548 -13.82 -6.50 -9.44
CA VAL A 548 -14.82 -6.36 -8.37
C VAL A 548 -15.36 -7.72 -7.92
N VAL A 549 -15.70 -8.58 -8.89
CA VAL A 549 -16.31 -9.90 -8.62
C VAL A 549 -15.30 -10.87 -8.02
N GLU A 550 -14.12 -10.98 -8.62
CA GLU A 550 -13.11 -11.97 -8.23
C GLU A 550 -12.44 -11.62 -6.90
N GLN A 551 -12.24 -10.32 -6.63
CA GLN A 551 -11.59 -9.86 -5.40
C GLN A 551 -12.59 -9.54 -4.27
N GLY A 552 -13.88 -9.71 -4.52
CA GLY A 552 -14.93 -9.44 -3.54
C GLY A 552 -14.93 -8.00 -3.03
N LEU A 553 -14.63 -7.03 -3.91
CA LEU A 553 -14.63 -5.62 -3.54
C LEU A 553 -16.08 -5.14 -3.39
N ALA A 554 -16.42 -4.59 -2.23
CA ALA A 554 -17.71 -3.94 -2.04
C ALA A 554 -17.74 -2.61 -2.83
N PRO A 555 -18.67 -2.40 -3.78
CA PRO A 555 -18.76 -1.13 -4.52
C PRO A 555 -18.92 0.10 -3.61
N SER A 556 -19.56 -0.06 -2.45
CA SER A 556 -19.74 1.02 -1.46
C SER A 556 -18.45 1.48 -0.79
N ALA A 557 -17.35 0.73 -0.93
CA ALA A 557 -16.03 1.12 -0.43
C ALA A 557 -15.25 2.00 -1.43
N LEU A 558 -15.80 2.21 -2.62
CA LEU A 558 -15.22 3.08 -3.65
C LEU A 558 -15.71 4.52 -3.46
N THR A 559 -14.96 5.48 -4.01
CA THR A 559 -15.40 6.87 -4.07
C THR A 559 -16.67 7.01 -4.92
N PRO A 560 -17.49 8.06 -4.71
CA PRO A 560 -18.67 8.29 -5.55
C PRO A 560 -18.38 8.32 -7.06
N GLU A 561 -17.24 8.90 -7.45
CA GLU A 561 -16.81 8.97 -8.85
C GLU A 561 -16.52 7.58 -9.43
N GLU A 562 -15.75 6.76 -8.71
CA GLU A 562 -15.47 5.36 -9.10
C GLU A 562 -16.74 4.51 -9.15
N GLN A 563 -17.70 4.74 -8.25
CA GLN A 563 -18.99 4.04 -8.29
C GLN A 563 -19.81 4.38 -9.54
N ILE A 564 -19.77 5.64 -9.99
CA ILE A 564 -20.43 6.07 -11.24
C ILE A 564 -19.75 5.42 -12.45
N LEU A 565 -18.41 5.42 -12.51
CA LEU A 565 -17.65 4.76 -13.57
C LEU A 565 -17.87 3.23 -13.57
N LEU A 566 -17.98 2.61 -12.39
CA LEU A 566 -18.28 1.19 -12.26
C LEU A 566 -19.70 0.87 -12.74
N ALA A 567 -20.68 1.71 -12.43
CA ALA A 567 -22.04 1.54 -12.95
C ALA A 567 -22.08 1.65 -14.49
N ARG A 568 -21.32 2.59 -15.07
CA ARG A 568 -21.14 2.68 -16.52
C ARG A 568 -20.50 1.41 -17.09
N SER A 569 -19.49 0.89 -16.41
CA SER A 569 -18.82 -0.36 -16.79
C SER A 569 -19.80 -1.54 -16.76
N TYR A 570 -20.59 -1.70 -15.69
CA TYR A 570 -21.66 -2.69 -15.60
C TYR A 570 -22.64 -2.59 -16.76
N ARG A 571 -23.12 -1.39 -17.12
CA ARG A 571 -24.01 -1.22 -18.27
C ARG A 571 -23.36 -1.67 -19.58
N SER A 572 -22.11 -1.30 -19.82
CA SER A 572 -21.41 -1.62 -21.07
C SER A 572 -21.20 -3.13 -21.26
N VAL A 573 -21.14 -3.90 -20.17
CA VAL A 573 -21.05 -5.38 -20.21
C VAL A 573 -22.43 -6.07 -20.07
N GLY A 574 -23.52 -5.29 -20.07
CA GLY A 574 -24.90 -5.81 -20.03
C GLY A 574 -25.48 -6.06 -18.63
N LEU A 575 -24.78 -5.69 -17.56
CA LEU A 575 -25.22 -5.80 -16.16
C LEU A 575 -26.04 -4.56 -15.75
N THR A 576 -27.16 -4.32 -16.43
CA THR A 576 -27.97 -3.09 -16.28
C THR A 576 -28.65 -3.00 -14.91
N VAL A 577 -29.08 -4.13 -14.34
CA VAL A 577 -29.76 -4.18 -13.02
C VAL A 577 -28.78 -3.81 -11.89
N GLU A 578 -27.56 -4.34 -11.95
CA GLU A 578 -26.49 -4.05 -11.00
C GLU A 578 -26.07 -2.58 -11.07
N ALA A 579 -25.95 -2.04 -12.28
CA ALA A 579 -25.66 -0.61 -12.50
C ALA A 579 -26.74 0.29 -11.88
N GLU A 580 -28.02 0.01 -12.14
CA GLU A 580 -29.13 0.79 -11.59
C GLU A 580 -29.20 0.68 -10.06
N ALA A 581 -29.02 -0.52 -9.51
CA ALA A 581 -29.00 -0.73 -8.07
C ALA A 581 -27.82 -0.02 -7.38
N LEU A 582 -26.65 0.07 -8.04
CA LEU A 582 -25.51 0.83 -7.55
C LEU A 582 -25.80 2.33 -7.57
N LEU A 583 -26.26 2.88 -8.70
CA LEU A 583 -26.54 4.31 -8.84
C LEU A 583 -27.68 4.78 -7.92
N ARG A 584 -28.71 3.96 -7.72
CA ARG A 584 -29.80 4.25 -6.79
C ARG A 584 -29.29 4.34 -5.34
N ARG A 585 -28.53 3.35 -4.87
CA ARG A 585 -27.95 3.38 -3.52
C ARG A 585 -27.00 4.56 -3.32
N LEU A 586 -26.21 4.89 -4.34
CA LEU A 586 -25.33 6.06 -4.29
C LEU A 586 -26.14 7.37 -4.23
N GLY A 587 -27.24 7.46 -4.99
CA GLY A 587 -28.15 8.60 -4.95
C GLY A 587 -28.83 8.76 -3.58
N GLU A 588 -29.30 7.66 -2.99
CA GLU A 588 -29.86 7.64 -1.63
C GLU A 588 -28.84 8.09 -0.58
N ALA A 589 -27.58 7.66 -0.70
CA ALA A 589 -26.52 8.01 0.24
C ALA A 589 -26.08 9.48 0.14
N LEU A 590 -26.06 10.07 -1.06
CA LEU A 590 -25.59 11.44 -1.28
C LEU A 590 -26.72 12.48 -1.19
N GLY A 591 -27.97 12.09 -1.46
CA GLY A 591 -29.12 13.00 -1.47
C GLY A 591 -28.89 14.21 -2.39
N THR A 592 -29.12 15.41 -1.87
CA THR A 592 -28.91 16.68 -2.60
C THR A 592 -27.44 17.00 -2.92
N SER A 593 -26.50 16.30 -2.25
CA SER A 593 -25.06 16.41 -2.50
C SER A 593 -24.57 15.52 -3.65
N ALA A 594 -25.47 14.77 -4.30
CA ALA A 594 -25.15 13.96 -5.46
C ALA A 594 -24.49 14.80 -6.56
N PRO A 595 -23.33 14.38 -7.13
CA PRO A 595 -22.70 15.10 -8.23
C PRO A 595 -23.55 14.98 -9.52
N ASP A 596 -23.41 15.96 -10.41
CA ASP A 596 -24.14 16.02 -11.68
C ASP A 596 -23.93 14.77 -12.56
N ALA A 597 -22.72 14.21 -12.55
CA ALA A 597 -22.38 12.96 -13.24
C ALA A 597 -23.24 11.76 -12.79
N LEU A 598 -23.71 11.73 -11.53
CA LEU A 598 -24.59 10.67 -11.03
C LEU A 598 -25.98 10.76 -11.68
N TRP A 599 -26.54 11.97 -11.76
CA TRP A 599 -27.85 12.21 -12.38
C TRP A 599 -27.82 11.88 -13.87
N GLU A 600 -26.76 12.31 -14.54
CA GLU A 600 -26.53 12.00 -15.95
C GLU A 600 -26.47 10.49 -16.20
N GLU A 601 -25.66 9.76 -15.44
CA GLU A 601 -25.51 8.31 -15.59
C GLU A 601 -26.81 7.57 -15.26
N ARG A 602 -27.57 7.99 -14.23
CA ARG A 602 -28.90 7.44 -13.91
C ARG A 602 -29.89 7.64 -15.05
N GLY A 603 -29.93 8.84 -15.63
CA GLY A 603 -30.80 9.16 -16.74
C GLY A 603 -30.46 8.36 -18.00
N ASN A 604 -29.18 8.29 -18.32
CA ASN A 604 -28.69 7.51 -19.46
C ASN A 604 -28.93 6.00 -19.27
N ALA A 605 -28.82 5.49 -18.05
CA ALA A 605 -29.18 4.12 -17.72
C ALA A 605 -30.66 3.83 -17.98
N ALA A 606 -31.54 4.73 -17.55
CA ALA A 606 -32.99 4.61 -17.76
C ALA A 606 -33.37 4.71 -19.25
N LEU A 607 -32.71 5.57 -20.03
CA LEU A 607 -32.92 5.62 -21.49
C LEU A 607 -32.47 4.31 -22.15
N ALA A 608 -31.31 3.76 -21.75
CA ALA A 608 -30.78 2.52 -22.31
C ALA A 608 -31.64 1.28 -21.98
N SER A 609 -32.35 1.29 -20.86
CA SER A 609 -33.32 0.23 -20.50
C SER A 609 -34.73 0.46 -21.08
N ALA A 610 -34.89 1.42 -22.00
CA ALA A 610 -36.17 1.86 -22.55
C ALA A 610 -37.19 2.33 -21.50
N ALA A 611 -36.73 2.75 -20.32
CA ALA A 611 -37.54 3.32 -19.24
C ALA A 611 -37.64 4.85 -19.35
N ALA A 612 -38.15 5.35 -20.48
CA ALA A 612 -38.26 6.80 -20.74
C ALA A 612 -39.00 7.60 -19.64
N PRO A 613 -40.09 7.11 -19.02
CA PRO A 613 -40.71 7.80 -17.88
C PRO A 613 -39.77 7.99 -16.70
N GLN A 614 -38.93 7.00 -16.42
CA GLN A 614 -37.94 7.06 -15.35
C GLN A 614 -36.81 8.03 -15.69
N ALA A 615 -36.33 8.05 -16.94
CA ALA A 615 -35.35 9.02 -17.40
C ALA A 615 -35.89 10.47 -17.26
N LEU A 616 -37.15 10.69 -17.60
CA LEU A 616 -37.82 11.98 -17.41
C LEU A 616 -37.89 12.36 -15.93
N ALA A 617 -38.30 11.43 -15.06
CA ALA A 617 -38.36 11.68 -13.62
C ALA A 617 -36.98 12.04 -13.04
N VAL A 618 -35.91 11.38 -13.49
CA VAL A 618 -34.52 11.70 -13.10
C VAL A 618 -34.13 13.10 -13.56
N ALA A 619 -34.46 13.47 -14.81
CA ALA A 619 -34.15 14.80 -15.34
C ALA A 619 -34.90 15.91 -14.59
N ASP A 620 -36.19 15.71 -14.31
CA ASP A 620 -37.01 16.68 -13.58
C ASP A 620 -36.55 16.82 -12.12
N ASP A 621 -36.14 15.73 -11.48
CA ASP A 621 -35.59 15.77 -10.11
C ASP A 621 -34.22 16.47 -10.07
N TRP A 622 -33.38 16.26 -11.09
CA TRP A 622 -32.10 16.95 -11.25
C TRP A 622 -32.30 18.46 -11.43
N LEU A 623 -33.22 18.87 -12.33
CA LEU A 623 -33.61 20.27 -12.54
C LEU A 623 -34.15 20.89 -11.26
N ARG A 624 -35.01 20.18 -10.52
CA ARG A 624 -35.58 20.66 -9.24
C ARG A 624 -34.50 20.84 -8.18
N THR A 625 -33.57 19.90 -8.08
CA THR A 625 -32.49 19.91 -7.09
C THR A 625 -31.50 21.05 -7.32
N ARG A 626 -31.22 21.39 -8.59
CA ARG A 626 -30.25 22.44 -8.95
C ARG A 626 -30.87 23.81 -9.17
N GLY A 627 -32.18 23.89 -9.46
CA GLY A 627 -32.87 25.13 -9.73
C GLY A 627 -32.24 25.89 -10.91
N THR A 628 -31.90 27.16 -10.70
CA THR A 628 -31.28 28.01 -11.73
C THR A 628 -29.85 27.62 -12.07
N ALA A 629 -29.19 26.83 -11.22
CA ALA A 629 -27.85 26.29 -11.46
C ALA A 629 -27.88 24.94 -12.20
N ALA A 630 -29.04 24.53 -12.71
CA ALA A 630 -29.16 23.24 -13.38
C ALA A 630 -28.32 23.18 -14.66
N PRO A 631 -27.54 22.11 -14.85
CA PRO A 631 -26.68 22.00 -16.02
C PRO A 631 -27.51 21.72 -17.28
N ALA A 632 -27.00 22.17 -18.41
CA ALA A 632 -27.60 21.94 -19.73
C ALA A 632 -27.82 20.44 -20.03
N ALA A 633 -26.99 19.57 -19.44
CA ALA A 633 -27.12 18.12 -19.51
C ALA A 633 -28.46 17.60 -18.94
N ALA A 634 -29.03 18.26 -17.92
CA ALA A 634 -30.33 17.89 -17.37
C ALA A 634 -31.46 18.17 -18.36
N LEU A 635 -31.43 19.33 -19.03
CA LEU A 635 -32.38 19.68 -20.10
C LEU A 635 -32.21 18.78 -21.33
N ALA A 636 -30.96 18.43 -21.68
CA ALA A 636 -30.67 17.48 -22.76
C ALA A 636 -31.24 16.08 -22.47
N LEU A 637 -31.07 15.57 -21.24
CA LEU A 637 -31.67 14.31 -20.80
C LEU A 637 -33.20 14.37 -20.86
N ARG A 638 -33.80 15.45 -20.35
CA ARG A 638 -35.25 15.70 -20.41
C ARG A 638 -35.77 15.68 -21.85
N ALA A 639 -35.08 16.37 -22.77
CA ALA A 639 -35.44 16.40 -24.18
C ALA A 639 -35.48 15.01 -24.82
N ARG A 640 -34.47 14.16 -24.57
CA ARG A 640 -34.42 12.78 -25.06
C ARG A 640 -35.54 11.91 -24.48
N ALA A 641 -35.80 12.02 -23.17
CA ALA A 641 -36.87 11.27 -22.53
C ALA A 641 -38.25 11.66 -23.09
N LEU A 642 -38.51 12.95 -23.26
CA LEU A 642 -39.75 13.47 -23.87
C LEU A 642 -39.90 13.05 -25.33
N ALA A 643 -38.82 13.08 -26.11
CA ALA A 643 -38.81 12.62 -27.49
C ALA A 643 -39.17 11.12 -27.60
N THR A 644 -38.60 10.29 -26.72
CA THR A 644 -38.91 8.85 -26.64
C THR A 644 -40.36 8.60 -26.22
N LEU A 645 -40.95 9.48 -25.41
CA LEU A 645 -42.37 9.44 -25.02
C LEU A 645 -43.33 10.02 -26.07
N GLY A 646 -42.83 10.50 -27.21
CA GLY A 646 -43.64 11.12 -28.27
C GLY A 646 -44.13 12.54 -27.94
N GLN A 647 -43.56 13.21 -26.94
CA GLN A 647 -43.92 14.57 -26.53
C GLN A 647 -43.10 15.62 -27.28
N SER A 648 -43.19 15.60 -28.61
CA SER A 648 -42.34 16.35 -29.55
C SER A 648 -42.25 17.85 -29.26
N THR A 649 -43.37 18.53 -29.00
CA THR A 649 -43.38 19.99 -28.75
C THR A 649 -42.58 20.36 -27.49
N VAL A 650 -42.74 19.60 -26.41
CA VAL A 650 -42.04 19.86 -25.14
C VAL A 650 -40.57 19.46 -25.24
N ALA A 651 -40.28 18.36 -25.96
CA ALA A 651 -38.90 17.96 -26.28
C ALA A 651 -38.18 19.08 -27.04
N ALA A 652 -38.81 19.69 -28.04
CA ALA A 652 -38.24 20.79 -28.82
C ALA A 652 -37.91 22.02 -27.96
N GLN A 653 -38.79 22.38 -27.03
CA GLN A 653 -38.53 23.46 -26.08
C GLN A 653 -37.30 23.15 -25.21
N SER A 654 -37.22 21.93 -24.66
CA SER A 654 -36.08 21.50 -23.85
C SER A 654 -34.77 21.46 -24.66
N VAL A 655 -34.81 21.09 -25.94
CA VAL A 655 -33.64 21.19 -26.84
C VAL A 655 -33.21 22.64 -27.02
N SER A 656 -34.15 23.56 -27.23
CA SER A 656 -33.83 24.99 -27.41
C SER A 656 -33.19 25.59 -26.16
N GLU A 657 -33.72 25.28 -24.97
CA GLU A 657 -33.19 25.74 -23.69
C GLU A 657 -31.80 25.15 -23.40
N ALA A 658 -31.61 23.84 -23.64
CA ALA A 658 -30.30 23.20 -23.50
C ALA A 658 -29.27 23.77 -24.48
N ALA A 659 -29.64 23.93 -25.75
CA ALA A 659 -28.74 24.41 -26.79
C ALA A 659 -28.31 25.88 -26.62
N ALA A 660 -29.01 26.67 -25.81
CA ALA A 660 -28.61 28.03 -25.46
C ALA A 660 -27.40 28.07 -24.51
N THR A 661 -27.10 26.96 -23.83
CA THR A 661 -26.06 26.87 -22.79
C THR A 661 -24.97 25.84 -23.12
N LEU A 662 -25.28 24.82 -23.91
CA LEU A 662 -24.30 23.86 -24.44
C LEU A 662 -23.32 24.53 -25.41
N ASP A 663 -22.11 23.97 -25.51
CA ASP A 663 -21.22 24.30 -26.61
C ASP A 663 -21.87 23.94 -27.97
N PRO A 664 -21.47 24.60 -29.07
CA PRO A 664 -22.08 24.38 -30.37
C PRO A 664 -22.06 22.92 -30.85
N VAL A 665 -21.06 22.12 -30.47
CA VAL A 665 -20.93 20.71 -30.88
C VAL A 665 -21.97 19.87 -30.15
N ALA A 666 -22.04 19.99 -28.82
CA ALA A 666 -23.01 19.28 -28.01
C ALA A 666 -24.46 19.70 -28.34
N ALA A 667 -24.70 20.98 -28.61
CA ALA A 667 -26.00 21.48 -29.05
C ALA A 667 -26.42 20.87 -30.40
N ARG A 668 -25.51 20.78 -31.36
CA ARG A 668 -25.77 20.11 -32.65
C ARG A 668 -26.07 18.62 -32.46
N ALA A 669 -25.25 17.92 -31.67
CA ALA A 669 -25.44 16.50 -31.39
C ALA A 669 -26.81 16.22 -30.75
N LEU A 670 -27.21 17.03 -29.76
CA LEU A 670 -28.52 16.92 -29.12
C LEU A 670 -29.67 17.10 -30.12
N ARG A 671 -29.59 18.10 -31.01
CA ARG A 671 -30.61 18.33 -32.04
C ARG A 671 -30.75 17.14 -32.99
N LEU A 672 -29.62 16.57 -33.44
CA LEU A 672 -29.63 15.41 -34.35
C LEU A 672 -30.18 14.15 -33.66
N ASP A 673 -29.80 13.90 -32.41
CA ASP A 673 -30.29 12.76 -31.61
C ASP A 673 -31.81 12.84 -31.40
N VAL A 674 -32.31 13.99 -30.90
CA VAL A 674 -33.75 14.18 -30.72
C VAL A 674 -34.51 14.13 -32.04
N ALA A 675 -33.95 14.69 -33.13
CA ALA A 675 -34.57 14.61 -34.45
C ALA A 675 -34.72 13.16 -34.94
N ALA A 676 -33.72 12.31 -34.70
CA ALA A 676 -33.79 10.89 -35.06
C ALA A 676 -34.91 10.16 -34.30
N GLN A 677 -35.10 10.49 -33.02
CA GLN A 677 -36.14 9.89 -32.17
C GLN A 677 -37.55 10.32 -32.58
N VAL A 678 -37.75 11.60 -32.87
CA VAL A 678 -39.10 12.13 -33.22
C VAL A 678 -39.44 12.00 -34.70
N ARG A 679 -38.52 11.58 -35.57
CA ARG A 679 -38.72 11.51 -37.04
C ARG A 679 -40.03 10.85 -37.47
N VAL A 680 -40.44 9.78 -36.80
CA VAL A 680 -41.68 9.04 -37.14
C VAL A 680 -42.92 9.69 -36.53
N ALA A 681 -42.82 10.19 -35.29
CA ALA A 681 -43.95 10.75 -34.55
C ALA A 681 -44.27 12.20 -34.94
N ASP A 682 -43.25 13.00 -35.23
CA ASP A 682 -43.33 14.41 -35.64
C ASP A 682 -42.24 14.72 -36.68
N PRO A 683 -42.48 14.37 -37.96
CA PRO A 683 -41.52 14.58 -39.04
C PRO A 683 -41.22 16.07 -39.27
N ALA A 684 -42.19 16.96 -39.07
CA ALA A 684 -41.99 18.40 -39.24
C ALA A 684 -40.98 18.96 -38.21
N LEU A 685 -41.11 18.55 -36.94
CA LEU A 685 -40.13 18.91 -35.92
C LEU A 685 -38.74 18.32 -36.23
N ALA A 686 -38.67 17.05 -36.61
CA ALA A 686 -37.40 16.41 -36.96
C ALA A 686 -36.67 17.17 -38.08
N ALA A 687 -37.38 17.53 -39.15
CA ALA A 687 -36.81 18.31 -40.25
C ALA A 687 -36.28 19.67 -39.77
N ARG A 688 -37.03 20.38 -38.91
CA ARG A 688 -36.60 21.66 -38.32
C ARG A 688 -35.34 21.53 -37.47
N LEU A 689 -35.27 20.50 -36.61
CA LEU A 689 -34.10 20.25 -35.75
C LEU A 689 -32.85 19.91 -36.57
N VAL A 690 -32.98 19.09 -37.61
CA VAL A 690 -31.84 18.77 -38.48
C VAL A 690 -31.38 20.00 -39.27
N ARG A 691 -32.29 20.81 -39.83
CA ARG A 691 -31.91 22.07 -40.50
C ARG A 691 -31.15 22.99 -39.57
N ALA A 692 -31.64 23.18 -38.34
CA ALA A 692 -30.96 23.98 -37.32
C ALA A 692 -29.58 23.40 -36.94
N ALA A 693 -29.43 22.07 -36.93
CA ALA A 693 -28.16 21.42 -36.66
C ALA A 693 -27.14 21.61 -37.82
N LEU A 694 -27.59 21.49 -39.07
CA LEU A 694 -26.76 21.64 -40.27
C LEU A 694 -26.38 23.09 -40.55
N ALA A 695 -27.23 24.06 -40.18
CA ALA A 695 -26.99 25.49 -40.36
C ALA A 695 -26.21 26.16 -39.20
N ASP A 696 -25.84 25.42 -38.15
CA ASP A 696 -25.11 26.00 -37.02
C ASP A 696 -23.63 26.16 -37.38
N ASP A 697 -23.25 27.31 -37.96
CA ASP A 697 -21.88 27.61 -38.40
C ASP A 697 -20.87 27.73 -37.24
N ARG A 698 -21.33 27.74 -35.98
CA ARG A 698 -20.48 27.85 -34.80
C ARG A 698 -19.81 26.52 -34.42
N ALA A 699 -20.27 25.39 -34.95
CA ALA A 699 -19.65 24.08 -34.74
C ALA A 699 -18.87 23.63 -35.98
N PRO A 700 -17.72 22.94 -35.82
CA PRO A 700 -16.90 22.43 -36.92
C PRO A 700 -17.71 21.51 -37.84
N ALA A 701 -17.34 21.41 -39.11
CA ALA A 701 -18.07 20.56 -40.06
C ALA A 701 -18.22 19.11 -39.55
N LEU A 702 -19.42 18.54 -39.74
CA LEU A 702 -19.69 17.14 -39.41
C LEU A 702 -18.79 16.21 -40.24
N ALA A 703 -18.40 15.07 -39.65
CA ALA A 703 -17.75 14.02 -40.42
C ALA A 703 -18.69 13.55 -41.54
N ALA A 704 -18.14 13.14 -42.69
CA ALA A 704 -18.93 12.80 -43.88
C ALA A 704 -20.06 11.79 -43.61
N ARG A 705 -19.79 10.79 -42.76
CA ARG A 705 -20.79 9.80 -42.34
C ARG A 705 -21.95 10.42 -41.55
N GLU A 706 -21.66 11.31 -40.62
CA GLU A 706 -22.65 11.98 -39.78
C GLU A 706 -23.47 13.00 -40.58
N ALA A 707 -22.80 13.77 -41.45
CA ALA A 707 -23.45 14.69 -42.38
C ALA A 707 -24.42 13.95 -43.31
N ALA A 708 -24.01 12.79 -43.85
CA ALA A 708 -24.86 11.96 -44.68
C ALA A 708 -26.05 11.38 -43.91
N ALA A 709 -25.85 10.94 -42.66
CA ALA A 709 -26.94 10.46 -41.80
C ALA A 709 -27.94 11.58 -41.44
N ALA A 710 -27.44 12.79 -41.15
CA ALA A 710 -28.27 13.96 -40.90
C ALA A 710 -29.09 14.34 -42.15
N LEU A 711 -28.46 14.46 -43.32
CA LEU A 711 -29.17 14.73 -44.58
C LEU A 711 -30.22 13.66 -44.91
N ARG A 712 -29.92 12.39 -44.64
CA ARG A 712 -30.89 11.32 -44.80
C ARG A 712 -32.09 11.48 -43.88
N THR A 713 -31.85 11.83 -42.61
CA THR A 713 -32.89 12.08 -41.61
C THR A 713 -33.75 13.28 -42.02
N LEU A 714 -33.14 14.36 -42.51
CA LEU A 714 -33.84 15.53 -43.05
C LEU A 714 -34.73 15.16 -44.24
N ALA A 715 -34.19 14.40 -45.19
CA ALA A 715 -34.91 14.03 -46.41
C ALA A 715 -36.13 13.15 -46.09
N GLU A 716 -35.97 12.14 -45.22
CA GLU A 716 -37.08 11.28 -44.78
C GLU A 716 -38.13 12.04 -43.97
N ALA A 717 -37.70 12.96 -43.11
CA ALA A 717 -38.59 13.81 -42.32
C ALA A 717 -39.39 14.76 -43.22
N ALA A 718 -38.73 15.46 -44.15
CA ALA A 718 -39.40 16.35 -45.10
C ALA A 718 -40.37 15.59 -46.03
N GLU A 719 -40.00 14.39 -46.46
CA GLU A 719 -40.88 13.51 -47.24
C GLU A 719 -42.14 13.13 -46.45
N ALA A 720 -41.98 12.76 -45.17
CA ALA A 720 -43.10 12.39 -44.31
C ALA A 720 -44.00 13.58 -43.91
N SER A 721 -43.47 14.81 -43.91
CA SER A 721 -44.26 16.03 -43.68
C SER A 721 -44.93 16.61 -44.93
N GLY A 722 -44.72 16.00 -46.11
CA GLY A 722 -45.25 16.49 -47.39
C GLY A 722 -44.47 17.65 -47.99
N GLU A 723 -43.26 17.92 -47.50
CA GLU A 723 -42.34 18.94 -48.02
C GLU A 723 -41.46 18.35 -49.16
N ASP A 724 -42.09 17.87 -50.23
CA ASP A 724 -41.43 17.12 -51.31
C ASP A 724 -40.23 17.87 -51.92
N ALA A 725 -40.33 19.20 -52.09
CA ALA A 725 -39.24 20.02 -52.59
C ALA A 725 -38.01 20.01 -51.66
N ALA A 726 -38.23 20.05 -50.34
CA ALA A 726 -37.16 19.99 -49.36
C ALA A 726 -36.57 18.57 -49.25
N ALA A 727 -37.41 17.54 -49.35
CA ALA A 727 -36.96 16.16 -49.41
C ALA A 727 -36.07 15.90 -50.64
N LEU A 728 -36.48 16.39 -51.82
CA LEU A 728 -35.70 16.31 -53.05
C LEU A 728 -34.36 17.03 -52.93
N ALA A 729 -34.34 18.22 -52.36
CA ALA A 729 -33.10 18.97 -52.14
C ALA A 729 -32.13 18.19 -51.23
N ALA A 730 -32.62 17.67 -50.11
CA ALA A 730 -31.80 16.93 -49.15
C ALA A 730 -31.27 15.60 -49.74
N TYR A 731 -32.09 14.82 -50.47
CA TYR A 731 -31.60 13.62 -51.16
C TYR A 731 -30.62 13.95 -52.30
N SER A 732 -30.82 15.06 -53.01
CA SER A 732 -29.89 15.52 -54.05
C SER A 732 -28.53 15.90 -53.46
N GLU A 733 -28.52 16.61 -52.34
CA GLU A 733 -27.26 16.93 -51.64
C GLU A 733 -26.59 15.67 -51.11
N LEU A 734 -27.36 14.76 -50.49
CA LEU A 734 -26.84 13.48 -50.00
C LEU A 734 -26.15 12.66 -51.10
N THR A 735 -26.78 12.55 -52.27
CA THR A 735 -26.25 11.75 -53.39
C THR A 735 -25.11 12.42 -54.15
N SER A 736 -25.09 13.75 -54.21
CA SER A 736 -24.00 14.49 -54.89
C SER A 736 -22.76 14.62 -54.03
N ARG A 737 -22.92 14.87 -52.73
CA ARG A 737 -21.83 15.20 -51.81
C ARG A 737 -21.30 13.98 -51.06
N TYR A 738 -22.14 12.95 -50.87
CA TYR A 738 -21.80 11.75 -50.10
C TYR A 738 -22.25 10.45 -50.80
N PRO A 739 -21.91 10.24 -52.09
CA PRO A 739 -22.40 9.09 -52.88
C PRO A 739 -22.01 7.73 -52.28
N ASP A 740 -20.83 7.65 -51.64
CA ASP A 740 -20.27 6.39 -51.11
C ASP A 740 -20.74 6.08 -49.68
N GLN A 741 -21.52 6.96 -49.05
CA GLN A 741 -22.00 6.75 -47.69
C GLN A 741 -23.20 5.79 -47.66
N PRO A 742 -23.29 4.86 -46.69
CA PRO A 742 -24.44 3.95 -46.57
C PRO A 742 -25.79 4.67 -46.50
N SER A 743 -25.83 5.87 -45.92
CA SER A 743 -27.03 6.71 -45.82
C SER A 743 -27.58 7.15 -47.18
N ALA A 744 -26.75 7.23 -48.23
CA ALA A 744 -27.16 7.57 -49.59
C ALA A 744 -27.89 6.42 -50.30
N ALA A 745 -27.87 5.21 -49.74
CA ALA A 745 -28.54 4.05 -50.31
C ALA A 745 -30.05 4.32 -50.52
N GLY A 746 -30.51 4.05 -51.75
CA GLY A 746 -31.91 4.24 -52.13
C GLY A 746 -32.38 5.70 -52.26
N ALA A 747 -31.50 6.70 -52.03
CA ALA A 747 -31.86 8.11 -52.17
C ALA A 747 -32.25 8.47 -53.61
N THR A 748 -31.53 7.96 -54.62
CA THR A 748 -31.84 8.15 -56.05
C THR A 748 -33.23 7.62 -56.42
N TYR A 749 -33.61 6.47 -55.88
CA TYR A 749 -34.95 5.89 -56.05
C TYR A 749 -36.02 6.80 -55.43
N ARG A 750 -35.81 7.25 -54.18
CA ARG A 750 -36.74 8.15 -53.51
C ARG A 750 -36.89 9.49 -54.23
N MET A 751 -35.81 10.04 -54.78
CA MET A 751 -35.85 11.23 -55.63
C MET A 751 -36.68 11.02 -56.89
N ALA A 752 -36.50 9.88 -57.59
CA ALA A 752 -37.29 9.56 -58.78
C ALA A 752 -38.78 9.46 -58.46
N ARG A 753 -39.13 8.84 -57.32
CA ARG A 753 -40.53 8.73 -56.85
C ARG A 753 -41.14 10.09 -56.55
N LEU A 754 -40.42 10.95 -55.80
CA LEU A 754 -40.89 12.30 -55.46
C LEU A 754 -41.11 13.18 -56.70
N ARG A 755 -40.26 13.06 -57.73
CA ARG A 755 -40.43 13.77 -59.01
C ARG A 755 -41.63 13.29 -59.83
N ALA A 756 -42.07 12.04 -59.64
CA ALA A 756 -43.16 11.45 -60.42
C ALA A 756 -44.56 11.78 -59.89
N GLY A 757 -44.68 12.37 -58.69
CA GLY A 757 -45.97 12.73 -58.07
C GLY A 757 -46.94 11.54 -57.99
N ASP A 758 -48.21 11.75 -58.34
CA ASP A 758 -49.25 10.70 -58.34
C ASP A 758 -49.02 9.56 -59.36
N GLY A 759 -48.26 9.82 -60.43
CA GLY A 759 -47.78 8.78 -61.36
C GLY A 759 -46.80 7.80 -60.71
N GLY A 760 -46.24 8.15 -59.54
CA GLY A 760 -45.32 7.34 -58.75
C GLY A 760 -45.93 6.06 -58.17
N ARG A 761 -47.26 5.93 -58.05
CA ARG A 761 -47.90 4.67 -57.59
C ARG A 761 -47.75 3.54 -58.61
N ALA A 762 -47.75 3.85 -59.91
CA ALA A 762 -47.48 2.89 -60.96
C ALA A 762 -45.99 2.46 -60.98
N ALA A 763 -45.08 3.40 -60.71
CA ALA A 763 -43.66 3.10 -60.51
C ALA A 763 -43.41 2.26 -59.24
N LEU A 764 -44.22 2.44 -58.18
CA LEU A 764 -44.20 1.66 -56.95
C LEU A 764 -44.56 0.18 -57.19
N ALA A 765 -45.55 -0.09 -58.04
CA ALA A 765 -45.90 -1.46 -58.44
C ALA A 765 -44.76 -2.12 -59.23
N ALA A 766 -44.18 -1.40 -60.19
CA ALA A 766 -43.05 -1.90 -60.99
C ALA A 766 -41.78 -2.13 -60.15
N TYR A 767 -41.48 -1.26 -59.19
CA TYR A 767 -40.33 -1.45 -58.29
C TYR A 767 -40.58 -2.49 -57.21
N ALA A 768 -41.81 -2.66 -56.71
CA ALA A 768 -42.14 -3.76 -55.81
C ALA A 768 -41.98 -5.12 -56.50
N ASP A 769 -42.22 -5.19 -57.82
CA ASP A 769 -41.88 -6.37 -58.63
C ASP A 769 -40.38 -6.58 -58.76
N VAL A 770 -39.60 -5.51 -58.98
CA VAL A 770 -38.13 -5.59 -59.04
C VAL A 770 -37.53 -5.97 -57.67
N ALA A 771 -38.03 -5.44 -56.56
CA ALA A 771 -37.60 -5.79 -55.20
C ALA A 771 -37.97 -7.25 -54.88
N ARG A 772 -39.17 -7.72 -55.23
CA ARG A 772 -39.55 -9.14 -55.12
C ARG A 772 -38.64 -10.04 -55.97
N SER A 773 -38.22 -9.58 -57.15
CA SER A 773 -37.28 -10.30 -58.01
C SER A 773 -35.87 -10.36 -57.42
N ARG A 774 -35.45 -9.29 -56.70
CA ARG A 774 -34.17 -9.22 -55.99
C ARG A 774 -34.17 -10.06 -54.71
N ASP A 775 -35.24 -10.06 -53.91
CA ASP A 775 -35.42 -10.99 -52.79
C ASP A 775 -35.49 -12.44 -53.26
N ALA A 776 -36.07 -12.70 -54.43
CA ALA A 776 -36.02 -14.01 -55.07
C ALA A 776 -34.62 -14.37 -55.57
N LEU A 777 -33.79 -13.39 -55.93
CA LEU A 777 -32.39 -13.60 -56.31
C LEU A 777 -31.51 -13.83 -55.07
N GLU A 778 -31.64 -13.01 -54.03
CA GLU A 778 -30.92 -13.17 -52.76
C GLU A 778 -31.28 -14.48 -52.06
N ARG A 779 -32.55 -14.90 -52.09
CA ARG A 779 -32.93 -16.25 -51.63
C ARG A 779 -32.30 -17.34 -52.49
N ARG A 780 -32.29 -17.21 -53.82
CA ARG A 780 -31.63 -18.17 -54.72
C ARG A 780 -30.12 -18.24 -54.52
N VAL A 781 -29.46 -17.10 -54.26
CA VAL A 781 -28.02 -17.03 -53.94
C VAL A 781 -27.75 -17.61 -52.55
N GLY A 782 -28.60 -17.34 -51.56
CA GLY A 782 -28.53 -17.96 -50.23
C GLY A 782 -28.71 -19.48 -50.29
N THR A 783 -29.69 -19.98 -51.03
CA THR A 783 -29.88 -21.42 -51.28
C THR A 783 -28.69 -22.00 -52.05
N ALA A 784 -28.18 -21.33 -53.08
CA ALA A 784 -26.99 -21.79 -53.80
C ALA A 784 -25.72 -21.81 -52.93
N ALA A 785 -25.56 -20.86 -52.00
CA ALA A 785 -24.46 -20.86 -51.04
C ALA A 785 -24.61 -22.00 -50.01
N GLN A 786 -25.83 -22.29 -49.57
CA GLN A 786 -26.14 -23.41 -48.69
C GLN A 786 -25.94 -24.75 -49.41
N ASP A 787 -26.37 -24.87 -50.66
CA ASP A 787 -26.12 -26.04 -51.52
C ASP A 787 -24.63 -26.22 -51.80
N TYR A 788 -23.87 -25.13 -52.01
CA TYR A 788 -22.41 -25.18 -52.12
C TYR A 788 -21.75 -25.69 -50.83
N GLU A 789 -22.18 -25.20 -49.66
CA GLU A 789 -21.70 -25.72 -48.36
C GLU A 789 -22.05 -27.19 -48.11
N THR A 790 -23.24 -27.62 -48.52
CA THR A 790 -23.74 -28.96 -48.17
C THR A 790 -23.35 -30.03 -49.19
N ILE A 791 -23.19 -29.64 -50.46
CA ILE A 791 -22.94 -30.57 -51.58
C ILE A 791 -21.49 -30.48 -52.05
N VAL A 792 -20.88 -29.30 -52.15
CA VAL A 792 -19.55 -29.13 -52.77
C VAL A 792 -18.43 -29.16 -51.73
N ARG A 793 -18.58 -28.43 -50.62
CA ARG A 793 -17.58 -28.34 -49.53
C ARG A 793 -17.15 -29.70 -48.95
N PRO A 794 -18.01 -30.74 -48.83
CA PRO A 794 -17.60 -32.06 -48.38
C PRO A 794 -16.69 -32.83 -49.36
N PHE A 795 -16.63 -32.44 -50.64
CA PHE A 795 -15.71 -33.05 -51.63
C PHE A 795 -14.39 -32.28 -51.77
N GLU A 796 -14.37 -30.99 -51.44
CA GLU A 796 -13.13 -30.21 -51.32
C GLU A 796 -12.29 -30.70 -50.12
N ASN A 797 -12.93 -30.99 -48.99
CA ASN A 797 -12.26 -31.55 -47.80
C ASN A 797 -11.79 -33.00 -47.95
N ARG A 798 -12.15 -33.72 -49.03
CA ARG A 798 -11.65 -35.09 -49.32
C ARG A 798 -10.41 -35.13 -50.22
N ARG A 799 -9.92 -33.98 -50.69
CA ARG A 799 -8.72 -33.91 -51.53
C ARG A 799 -7.43 -33.55 -50.77
N GLU A 800 -7.51 -33.35 -49.45
CA GLU A 800 -6.37 -32.94 -48.61
C GLU A 800 -5.93 -33.97 -47.54
N GLU A 801 -6.25 -35.26 -47.69
CA GLU A 801 -5.55 -36.33 -46.97
C GLU A 801 -4.96 -37.33 -47.97
N PRO A 802 -3.62 -37.49 -48.05
CA PRO A 802 -3.01 -38.70 -48.56
C PRO A 802 -3.17 -39.89 -47.61
#